data_AF-A0A931ZCR2-F1
#
_entry.id   AF-A0A931ZCR2-F1
#
_cell.length_a   1.000
_cell.length_b   1.000
_cell.length_c   1.000
_cell.angle_alpha   90.00
_cell.angle_beta   90.00
_cell.angle_gamma   90.00
#
_symmetry.space_group_name_H-M   'P 1'
#
loop_
_entity.id
_entity.type
_entity.pdbx_description
1 polymer ?
#
loop_
_entity_poly.entity_id
_entity_poly.type
_entity_poly.pdbx_seq_one_letter_code
_entity_poly.pdbx_strand_id
1 'polypeptide(L)'
;MKITGPSPRSSVWLAFLAAMAVFLALARPLFAAKQPYAVTIAAPANNTTVTAGTAVTFTATTSGNTSPIAKIDFYDMLSGTIVGTATSAPYSITWTPPRLGNNFVRATATDTNGVKANSAITTVVVSGTTTPPPDGGGGTPPPSTYTVTVLNGTVNGAASATFAPYATVTIVAGAAPAGQAFKQWSGGVAFSDTLATTTTFQMPSANVSITANFYTPPPLPTPVAGHPRLWLNQNDVPRLRSWAHSGNALYQQGLRSMLQLALHAHQLCFPDGVHAAVPYPDWGDNDGYSGANVTTNMVSEQHALTLAFFGLVDPDPLARVSYAQKARQMFMYVINEAAKGHQQGAPFRESLYPIYNRSNGSGECWPLLADWLQGVSDANGQPVTILTAQDKAAIRTAFLLWAEDCLNAYTTGGDHPNPIGVTNSTALLPGGNAPRIAANNYYLNHARLITMMPLALDAADDPALDPTKPDAVRGNTLRSYLLNATGAWLYQQYAMFEAPATVRSAFKLPATATVGLASGGIAVEGGLYGHSIAYIQGQLLALQTAGMTDSAVFGPQIDLIGSPTWDRYVHGFYSTMVPKQQVPASQPYLGPVYQIASVGDLLRLWVTPDNMTTYTLLALNEQKRGLNTHLNDARWIALHAVEGGAAGLINRVQRAWNVTEAILYFMLFDPTDPTALNPADPRTARATAFIDPGFGRLLARTDWTPNATLFDFRAGWSTINHQDCDAGQFQLYRRGEWLTKEFSSYDNNTNGQSSIWHNTLALKNWCSDGTPFLQHFESSYFVNGSQFNNGMSAGDPVTAMSTGPGYAYASTDLTKCYNRPSVWTPGNALMDISHASRAIVWLQPDVAVIYDRAASVHTGLFKRFNLTLTAPPTIDGTNRRATVVTPGGQYLFVNTLLPTNATLSYVPVNGTITNIAELEPSIGRLVVEDSSNPTTIRFLHVLQAADTAGARLTPTPLASTAGDAFSGAVVGTDVALFAVNYGTPFAGTSYTAPLATQKHYLSGLAPGARYSVLAAANGASADIVIQPSATGAFTADTAGLLVFDLTAALQ
;
A
#
# COMPACT_ATOMS: atom_id res chain seq x y z
N MET A 1 50.29 15.76 -37.33
CA MET A 1 49.92 15.82 -38.76
C MET A 1 48.40 15.85 -38.83
N LYS A 2 47.80 16.92 -39.38
CA LYS A 2 46.35 17.21 -39.43
C LYS A 2 45.60 16.31 -40.42
N ILE A 3 44.40 15.81 -40.06
CA ILE A 3 43.25 15.41 -40.92
C ILE A 3 41.97 15.52 -40.03
N THR A 4 41.23 16.65 -39.98
CA THR A 4 40.03 17.11 -40.75
C THR A 4 38.66 16.47 -40.41
N GLY A 5 37.73 17.30 -39.89
CA GLY A 5 36.28 17.32 -40.24
C GLY A 5 35.27 16.54 -39.35
N PRO A 6 34.19 17.17 -38.83
CA PRO A 6 33.09 16.45 -38.17
C PRO A 6 32.09 15.88 -39.19
N SER A 7 31.61 14.66 -38.92
CA SER A 7 30.61 13.95 -39.73
C SER A 7 29.19 14.54 -39.60
N PRO A 8 28.26 14.29 -40.54
CA PRO A 8 26.93 14.93 -40.63
C PRO A 8 25.93 14.56 -39.53
N ARG A 9 26.35 13.85 -38.47
CA ARG A 9 25.48 13.35 -37.41
C ARG A 9 25.21 14.37 -36.29
N SER A 10 25.98 15.44 -36.18
CA SER A 10 25.82 16.44 -35.11
C SER A 10 24.70 17.46 -35.37
N SER A 11 24.35 17.74 -36.62
CA SER A 11 23.33 18.74 -36.98
C SER A 11 21.90 18.18 -36.94
N VAL A 12 21.70 16.87 -37.12
CA VAL A 12 20.37 16.23 -36.98
C VAL A 12 19.99 16.06 -35.49
N TRP A 13 20.97 15.84 -34.61
CA TRP A 13 20.76 15.73 -33.17
C TRP A 13 20.43 17.07 -32.50
N LEU A 14 21.04 18.18 -32.93
CA LEU A 14 20.68 19.51 -32.41
C LEU A 14 19.29 19.97 -32.89
N ALA A 15 18.88 19.61 -34.12
CA ALA A 15 17.54 19.90 -34.61
C ALA A 15 16.46 19.07 -33.90
N PHE A 16 16.77 17.81 -33.55
CA PHE A 16 15.88 16.96 -32.74
C PHE A 16 15.74 17.48 -31.30
N LEU A 17 16.83 17.96 -30.68
CA LEU A 17 16.80 18.58 -29.34
C LEU A 17 16.08 19.93 -29.33
N ALA A 18 16.21 20.75 -30.36
CA ALA A 18 15.49 22.01 -30.49
C ALA A 18 13.99 21.80 -30.78
N ALA A 19 13.65 20.82 -31.63
CA ALA A 19 12.25 20.44 -31.87
C ALA A 19 11.62 19.82 -30.63
N MET A 20 12.37 19.03 -29.85
CA MET A 20 11.91 18.47 -28.57
C MET A 20 11.78 19.55 -27.49
N ALA A 21 12.65 20.57 -27.46
CA ALA A 21 12.51 21.72 -26.56
C ALA A 21 11.29 22.60 -26.91
N VAL A 22 10.96 22.74 -28.20
CA VAL A 22 9.74 23.46 -28.66
C VAL A 22 8.48 22.61 -28.45
N PHE A 23 8.56 21.28 -28.60
CA PHE A 23 7.46 20.37 -28.26
C PHE A 23 7.22 20.29 -26.75
N LEU A 24 8.26 20.31 -25.91
CA LEU A 24 8.13 20.40 -24.45
C LEU A 24 7.63 21.78 -23.98
N ALA A 25 7.91 22.86 -24.73
CA ALA A 25 7.41 24.20 -24.42
C ALA A 25 5.97 24.44 -24.88
N LEU A 26 5.46 23.66 -25.84
CA LEU A 26 4.09 23.77 -26.38
C LEU A 26 3.15 22.62 -25.94
N ALA A 27 3.66 21.58 -25.28
CA ALA A 27 2.86 20.48 -24.71
C ALA A 27 2.56 20.65 -23.20
N ARG A 28 2.63 21.87 -22.65
CA ARG A 28 2.20 22.21 -21.29
C ARG A 28 1.12 23.30 -21.38
N PRO A 29 -0.08 23.14 -20.80
CA PRO A 29 -0.38 22.35 -19.60
C PRO A 29 -1.58 21.39 -19.74
N LEU A 30 -1.51 20.18 -19.16
CA LEU A 30 -2.72 19.46 -18.70
C LEU A 30 -2.45 18.29 -17.74
N PHE A 31 -1.35 18.26 -16.99
CA PHE A 31 -1.20 17.27 -15.92
C PHE A 31 -0.52 17.89 -14.69
N ALA A 32 -1.24 18.84 -14.11
CA ALA A 32 -1.37 19.08 -12.69
C ALA A 32 -2.67 19.87 -12.57
N ALA A 33 -3.76 19.24 -12.14
CA ALA A 33 -4.97 20.01 -11.86
C ALA A 33 -4.75 20.79 -10.56
N LYS A 34 -3.96 21.87 -10.62
CA LYS A 34 -4.25 23.02 -9.78
C LYS A 34 -5.69 23.36 -10.07
N GLN A 35 -6.56 23.25 -9.07
CA GLN A 35 -7.91 23.75 -9.18
C GLN A 35 -7.80 25.23 -9.61
N PRO A 36 -8.21 25.61 -10.83
CA PRO A 36 -7.91 26.92 -11.38
C PRO A 36 -8.68 28.04 -10.67
N TYR A 37 -9.49 27.69 -9.69
CA TYR A 37 -10.29 28.58 -8.86
C TYR A 37 -10.64 27.90 -7.53
N ALA A 38 -11.02 28.70 -6.53
CA ALA A 38 -11.50 28.22 -5.24
C ALA A 38 -13.01 28.35 -5.14
N VAL A 39 -13.64 27.45 -4.37
CA VAL A 39 -15.04 27.55 -3.95
C VAL A 39 -15.13 27.42 -2.44
N THR A 40 -15.97 28.23 -1.80
CA THR A 40 -16.18 28.26 -0.36
C THR A 40 -17.67 28.32 -0.06
N ILE A 41 -18.13 27.64 0.99
CA ILE A 41 -19.49 27.79 1.49
C ILE A 41 -19.49 29.01 2.44
N ALA A 42 -20.14 30.09 2.02
CA ALA A 42 -20.22 31.35 2.76
C ALA A 42 -21.37 31.37 3.79
N ALA A 43 -22.41 30.58 3.56
CA ALA A 43 -23.50 30.34 4.51
C ALA A 43 -24.02 28.90 4.35
N PRO A 44 -24.52 28.25 5.41
CA PRO A 44 -24.43 28.69 6.81
C PRO A 44 -22.97 28.65 7.30
N ALA A 45 -22.67 29.32 8.42
CA ALA A 45 -21.35 29.20 9.04
C ALA A 45 -21.10 27.75 9.49
N ASN A 46 -19.84 27.30 9.46
CA ASN A 46 -19.48 25.97 9.93
C ASN A 46 -19.97 25.73 11.38
N ASN A 47 -20.57 24.57 11.63
CA ASN A 47 -21.23 24.15 12.87
C ASN A 47 -22.54 24.88 13.21
N THR A 48 -23.25 25.45 12.21
CA THR A 48 -24.59 26.01 12.43
C THR A 48 -25.56 24.93 12.92
N THR A 49 -26.35 25.23 13.95
CA THR A 49 -27.32 24.29 14.54
C THR A 49 -28.75 24.64 14.11
N VAL A 50 -29.54 23.64 13.72
CA VAL A 50 -30.94 23.78 13.31
C VAL A 50 -31.82 22.68 13.90
N THR A 51 -33.15 22.88 13.96
CA THR A 51 -34.06 21.82 14.44
C THR A 51 -34.43 20.85 13.33
N ALA A 52 -34.75 19.59 13.67
CA ALA A 52 -35.12 18.55 12.72
C ALA A 52 -36.32 18.99 11.87
N GLY A 53 -36.18 18.85 10.55
CA GLY A 53 -37.16 19.36 9.59
C GLY A 53 -36.96 20.82 9.19
N THR A 54 -35.98 21.55 9.74
CA THR A 54 -35.64 22.91 9.31
C THR A 54 -34.78 22.88 8.05
N ALA A 55 -35.24 23.57 7.01
CA ALA A 55 -34.49 23.74 5.79
C ALA A 55 -33.37 24.78 5.98
N VAL A 56 -32.16 24.47 5.49
CA VAL A 56 -30.96 25.30 5.62
C VAL A 56 -30.50 25.79 4.26
N THR A 57 -30.30 27.10 4.12
CA THR A 57 -29.80 27.70 2.89
C THR A 57 -28.28 27.66 2.87
N PHE A 58 -27.71 26.92 1.91
CA PHE A 58 -26.29 26.91 1.63
C PHE A 58 -26.00 27.87 0.49
N THR A 59 -25.05 28.79 0.67
CA THR A 59 -24.60 29.74 -0.34
C THR A 59 -23.10 29.59 -0.53
N ALA A 60 -22.66 29.39 -1.77
CA ALA A 60 -21.25 29.27 -2.12
C ALA A 60 -20.73 30.51 -2.88
N THR A 61 -19.47 30.85 -2.62
CA THR A 61 -18.72 31.89 -3.31
C THR A 61 -17.50 31.29 -3.99
N THR A 62 -17.20 31.76 -5.20
CA THR A 62 -16.03 31.31 -5.99
C THR A 62 -15.07 32.47 -6.24
N SER A 63 -13.76 32.19 -6.25
CA SER A 63 -12.72 33.19 -6.54
C SER A 63 -11.61 32.62 -7.41
N GLY A 64 -10.97 33.49 -8.21
CA GLY A 64 -9.85 33.11 -9.08
C GLY A 64 -10.24 32.49 -10.43
N ASN A 65 -11.54 32.42 -10.75
CA ASN A 65 -12.03 31.77 -11.97
C ASN A 65 -11.60 32.53 -13.24
N THR A 66 -10.90 31.86 -14.14
CA THR A 66 -10.57 32.38 -15.49
C THR A 66 -11.64 32.06 -16.54
N SER A 67 -12.59 31.20 -16.22
CA SER A 67 -13.79 30.86 -17.01
C SER A 67 -15.06 30.95 -16.14
N PRO A 68 -16.25 31.24 -16.73
CA PRO A 68 -17.50 31.29 -15.96
C PRO A 68 -17.83 29.96 -15.28
N ILE A 69 -18.47 30.01 -14.11
CA ILE A 69 -18.98 28.81 -13.43
C ILE A 69 -20.27 28.35 -14.11
N ALA A 70 -20.27 27.10 -14.59
CA ALA A 70 -21.44 26.46 -15.16
C ALA A 70 -22.42 26.00 -14.08
N LYS A 71 -21.91 25.48 -12.94
CA LYS A 71 -22.72 25.07 -11.79
C LYS A 71 -21.92 24.92 -10.50
N ILE A 72 -22.59 24.92 -9.36
CA ILE A 72 -22.07 24.47 -8.07
C ILE A 72 -23.01 23.39 -7.51
N ASP A 73 -22.49 22.18 -7.37
CA ASP A 73 -23.17 21.05 -6.74
C ASP A 73 -22.82 21.03 -5.25
N PHE A 74 -23.81 20.94 -4.36
CA PHE A 74 -23.60 20.75 -2.92
C PHE A 74 -23.84 19.29 -2.57
N TYR A 75 -22.91 18.67 -1.85
CA TYR A 75 -22.91 17.25 -1.50
C TYR A 75 -23.12 17.06 -0.01
N ASP A 76 -23.98 16.11 0.36
CA ASP A 76 -23.95 15.50 1.68
C ASP A 76 -22.83 14.47 1.73
N MET A 77 -21.82 14.71 2.56
CA MET A 77 -20.59 13.90 2.60
C MET A 77 -20.78 12.55 3.29
N LEU A 78 -21.88 12.33 4.00
CA LEU A 78 -22.18 11.02 4.59
C LEU A 78 -22.85 10.08 3.58
N SER A 79 -23.73 10.59 2.73
CA SER A 79 -24.38 9.82 1.67
C SER A 79 -23.61 9.85 0.34
N GLY A 80 -22.76 10.85 0.13
CA GLY A 80 -22.08 11.13 -1.14
C GLY A 80 -23.00 11.73 -2.22
N THR A 81 -24.25 12.06 -1.90
CA THR A 81 -25.26 12.52 -2.88
C THR A 81 -25.29 14.03 -3.01
N ILE A 82 -25.58 14.53 -4.22
CA ILE A 82 -25.88 15.95 -4.43
C ILE A 82 -27.21 16.29 -3.75
N VAL A 83 -27.18 17.25 -2.84
CA VAL A 83 -28.34 17.77 -2.12
C VAL A 83 -28.94 19.01 -2.77
N GLY A 84 -28.23 19.60 -3.74
CA GLY A 84 -28.74 20.61 -4.64
C GLY A 84 -27.66 21.14 -5.57
N THR A 85 -28.08 21.73 -6.70
CA THR A 85 -27.20 22.34 -7.70
C THR A 85 -27.64 23.78 -7.95
N ALA A 86 -26.70 24.72 -7.93
CA ALA A 86 -26.92 26.12 -8.30
C ALA A 86 -26.18 26.44 -9.61
N THR A 87 -26.88 26.97 -10.62
CA THR A 87 -26.31 27.27 -11.95
C THR A 87 -26.08 28.76 -12.21
N SER A 88 -26.44 29.64 -11.26
CA SER A 88 -26.23 31.08 -11.35
C SER A 88 -25.96 31.70 -9.98
N ALA A 89 -25.27 32.85 -9.97
CA ALA A 89 -25.01 33.60 -8.74
C ALA A 89 -26.26 34.38 -8.26
N PRO A 90 -26.54 34.47 -6.95
CA PRO A 90 -25.81 33.84 -5.84
C PRO A 90 -26.02 32.31 -5.83
N TYR A 91 -24.91 31.55 -5.87
CA TYR A 91 -24.95 30.09 -5.98
C TYR A 91 -25.45 29.50 -4.66
N SER A 92 -26.76 29.30 -4.57
CA SER A 92 -27.42 28.92 -3.34
C SER A 92 -28.43 27.80 -3.54
N ILE A 93 -28.54 26.94 -2.53
CA ILE A 93 -29.55 25.89 -2.43
C ILE A 93 -30.18 25.93 -1.05
N THR A 94 -31.35 25.33 -0.91
CA THR A 94 -31.95 25.08 0.40
C THR A 94 -32.11 23.57 0.59
N TRP A 95 -31.54 23.03 1.66
CA TRP A 95 -31.54 21.61 1.97
C TRP A 95 -31.95 21.39 3.42
N THR A 96 -32.89 20.48 3.64
CA THR A 96 -33.27 20.06 5.00
C THR A 96 -32.39 18.88 5.37
N PRO A 97 -31.43 19.03 6.31
CA PRO A 97 -30.51 17.95 6.61
C PRO A 97 -31.28 16.79 7.27
N PRO A 98 -31.15 15.55 6.77
CA PRO A 98 -32.09 14.47 7.07
C PRO A 98 -31.79 13.73 8.39
N ARG A 99 -30.59 13.91 8.95
CA ARG A 99 -30.14 13.15 10.13
C ARG A 99 -30.03 14.06 11.33
N LEU A 100 -30.45 13.57 12.49
CA LEU A 100 -30.12 14.18 13.78
C LEU A 100 -28.61 14.12 14.01
N GLY A 101 -28.05 15.15 14.65
CA GLY A 101 -26.61 15.32 14.83
C GLY A 101 -25.93 15.97 13.61
N ASN A 102 -24.66 15.67 13.41
CA ASN A 102 -23.83 16.34 12.41
C ASN A 102 -24.20 15.90 10.98
N ASN A 103 -24.41 16.88 10.10
CA ASN A 103 -24.55 16.72 8.67
C ASN A 103 -23.40 17.50 8.00
N PHE A 104 -22.64 16.83 7.14
CA PHE A 104 -21.41 17.38 6.55
C PHE A 104 -21.68 17.75 5.09
N VAL A 105 -21.48 19.02 4.71
CA VAL A 105 -21.76 19.50 3.35
C VAL A 105 -20.50 20.04 2.68
N ARG A 106 -20.27 19.66 1.42
CA ARG A 106 -19.20 20.20 0.58
C ARG A 106 -19.77 20.76 -0.72
N ALA A 107 -19.29 21.91 -1.16
CA ALA A 107 -19.63 22.47 -2.48
C ALA A 107 -18.56 22.10 -3.51
N THR A 108 -18.97 21.70 -4.70
CA THR A 108 -18.13 21.49 -5.88
C THR A 108 -18.59 22.42 -6.99
N ALA A 109 -17.80 23.44 -7.29
CA ALA A 109 -18.03 24.30 -8.45
C ALA A 109 -17.47 23.62 -9.71
N THR A 110 -18.16 23.76 -10.84
CA THR A 110 -17.78 23.29 -12.18
C THR A 110 -17.82 24.47 -13.14
N ASP A 111 -16.75 24.74 -13.88
CA ASP A 111 -16.71 25.80 -14.88
C ASP A 111 -17.28 25.35 -16.24
N THR A 112 -17.44 26.28 -17.17
CA THR A 112 -17.96 25.99 -18.53
C THR A 112 -17.06 25.06 -19.35
N ASN A 113 -15.82 24.81 -18.91
CA ASN A 113 -14.88 23.90 -19.54
C ASN A 113 -14.85 22.53 -18.84
N GLY A 114 -15.68 22.33 -17.81
CA GLY A 114 -15.81 21.07 -17.08
C GLY A 114 -14.80 20.88 -15.94
N VAL A 115 -13.97 21.88 -15.63
CA VAL A 115 -13.01 21.82 -14.50
C VAL A 115 -13.76 22.01 -13.19
N LYS A 116 -13.39 21.28 -12.12
CA LYS A 116 -14.17 21.20 -10.87
C LYS A 116 -13.40 21.48 -9.58
N ALA A 117 -13.70 22.55 -8.84
CA ALA A 117 -13.09 22.86 -7.53
C ALA A 117 -13.99 22.48 -6.35
N ASN A 118 -13.40 22.05 -5.22
CA ASN A 118 -14.10 21.66 -4.00
C ASN A 118 -13.88 22.65 -2.84
N SER A 119 -14.89 22.83 -2.00
CA SER A 119 -14.78 23.57 -0.75
C SER A 119 -14.26 22.70 0.39
N ALA A 120 -13.87 23.32 1.49
CA ALA A 120 -13.85 22.65 2.80
C ALA A 120 -15.26 22.18 3.19
N ILE A 121 -15.32 21.20 4.10
CA ILE A 121 -16.58 20.67 4.63
C ILE A 121 -17.20 21.69 5.62
N THR A 122 -18.48 21.98 5.43
CA THR A 122 -19.31 22.77 6.36
C THR A 122 -20.25 21.83 7.09
N THR A 123 -20.15 21.79 8.42
CA THR A 123 -21.00 20.97 9.29
C THR A 123 -22.25 21.75 9.68
N VAL A 124 -23.42 21.12 9.57
CA VAL A 124 -24.69 21.59 10.13
C VAL A 124 -25.21 20.56 11.12
N VAL A 125 -25.51 21.00 12.34
CA VAL A 125 -25.97 20.12 13.42
C VAL A 125 -27.48 20.17 13.51
N VAL A 126 -28.16 19.03 13.40
CA VAL A 126 -29.64 18.95 13.50
C VAL A 126 -30.06 18.39 14.85
N SER A 127 -30.87 19.14 15.60
CA SER A 127 -31.41 18.73 16.89
C SER A 127 -32.84 18.20 16.75
N GLY A 128 -33.22 17.12 17.46
CA GLY A 128 -34.57 16.53 17.37
C GLY A 128 -35.67 17.42 17.98
N THR A 129 -36.89 17.35 17.45
CA THR A 129 -38.08 17.92 18.09
C THR A 129 -38.76 16.87 18.97
N THR A 130 -39.01 17.18 20.24
CA THR A 130 -39.96 16.43 21.06
C THR A 130 -41.24 17.24 21.16
N THR A 131 -42.29 16.81 20.46
CA THR A 131 -43.65 17.04 20.95
C THR A 131 -44.07 15.79 21.75
N PRO A 132 -44.47 15.91 23.02
CA PRO A 132 -44.94 14.76 23.79
C PRO A 132 -46.38 14.38 23.37
N PRO A 133 -46.76 13.08 23.37
CA PRO A 133 -48.17 12.71 23.39
C PRO A 133 -48.79 13.10 24.75
N PRO A 134 -50.11 13.36 24.82
CA PRO A 134 -50.76 13.70 26.07
C PRO A 134 -50.97 12.41 26.88
N ASP A 135 -50.35 12.31 28.07
CA ASP A 135 -50.84 11.44 29.13
C ASP A 135 -51.29 12.26 30.35
N GLY A 136 -52.53 12.00 30.75
CA GLY A 136 -53.04 12.46 32.03
C GLY A 136 -52.39 11.63 33.13
N GLY A 137 -51.80 12.30 34.11
CA GLY A 137 -51.24 11.59 35.26
C GLY A 137 -50.43 12.45 36.22
N GLY A 138 -51.04 13.50 36.80
CA GLY A 138 -50.79 14.00 38.17
C GLY A 138 -49.37 14.02 38.78
N GLY A 139 -48.31 14.18 37.99
CA GLY A 139 -46.92 14.34 38.45
C GLY A 139 -46.44 15.77 38.23
N THR A 140 -45.67 16.30 39.18
CA THR A 140 -45.00 17.62 39.11
C THR A 140 -44.36 17.88 37.72
N PRO A 141 -44.49 19.09 37.15
CA PRO A 141 -43.95 19.40 35.82
C PRO A 141 -42.44 19.11 35.77
N PRO A 142 -41.92 18.48 34.69
CA PRO A 142 -40.50 18.21 34.56
C PRO A 142 -39.72 19.53 34.59
N PRO A 143 -38.51 19.56 35.20
CA PRO A 143 -37.70 20.77 35.28
C PRO A 143 -37.46 21.37 33.89
N SER A 144 -37.70 22.68 33.73
CA SER A 144 -37.43 23.39 32.47
C SER A 144 -35.93 23.54 32.17
N THR A 145 -35.07 23.27 33.15
CA THR A 145 -33.61 23.27 33.04
C THR A 145 -33.00 22.20 33.92
N TYR A 146 -31.88 21.65 33.49
CA TYR A 146 -31.09 20.65 34.22
C TYR A 146 -29.72 21.22 34.55
N THR A 147 -29.14 20.80 35.69
CA THR A 147 -27.83 21.26 36.15
C THR A 147 -26.71 20.48 35.47
N VAL A 148 -25.71 21.21 34.96
CA VAL A 148 -24.39 20.70 34.58
C VAL A 148 -23.44 21.05 35.70
N THR A 149 -22.75 20.05 36.24
CA THR A 149 -21.63 20.23 37.18
C THR A 149 -20.36 19.78 36.48
N VAL A 150 -19.34 20.64 36.46
CA VAL A 150 -18.04 20.34 35.86
C VAL A 150 -16.99 20.27 36.98
N LEU A 151 -16.58 19.05 37.32
CA LEU A 151 -15.46 18.81 38.21
C LEU A 151 -14.15 19.08 37.46
N ASN A 152 -13.22 19.80 38.11
CA ASN A 152 -11.92 20.15 37.54
C ASN A 152 -11.99 20.99 36.25
N GLY A 153 -13.09 21.70 36.05
CA GLY A 153 -13.32 22.55 34.88
C GLY A 153 -14.42 23.55 35.13
N THR A 154 -14.89 24.17 34.06
CA THR A 154 -15.93 25.20 34.11
C THR A 154 -16.93 25.03 32.97
N VAL A 155 -18.14 25.52 33.23
CA VAL A 155 -19.22 25.74 32.28
C VAL A 155 -19.69 27.19 32.45
N ASN A 156 -19.65 27.99 31.39
CA ASN A 156 -19.83 29.45 31.46
C ASN A 156 -18.95 30.14 32.53
N GLY A 157 -17.71 29.66 32.73
CA GLY A 157 -16.78 30.21 33.72
C GLY A 157 -17.07 29.85 35.19
N ALA A 158 -18.08 29.01 35.47
CA ALA A 158 -18.41 28.53 36.82
C ALA A 158 -18.33 26.99 36.92
N ALA A 159 -18.25 26.44 38.13
CA ALA A 159 -18.23 24.99 38.36
C ALA A 159 -19.58 24.30 38.04
N SER A 160 -20.67 25.06 37.98
CA SER A 160 -21.98 24.56 37.61
C SER A 160 -22.85 25.63 36.95
N ALA A 161 -23.71 25.23 36.02
CA ALA A 161 -24.74 26.08 35.41
C ALA A 161 -25.95 25.23 34.98
N THR A 162 -27.09 25.85 34.75
CA THR A 162 -28.33 25.17 34.32
C THR A 162 -28.66 25.46 32.86
N PHE A 163 -29.07 24.43 32.12
CA PHE A 163 -29.41 24.53 30.69
C PHE A 163 -30.73 23.84 30.39
N ALA A 164 -31.43 24.33 29.37
CA ALA A 164 -32.57 23.61 28.83
C ALA A 164 -32.11 22.27 28.20
N PRO A 165 -32.95 21.23 28.21
CA PRO A 165 -32.64 20.00 27.47
C PRO A 165 -32.37 20.31 25.99
N TYR A 166 -31.43 19.58 25.39
CA TYR A 166 -30.91 19.73 24.02
C TYR A 166 -30.18 21.05 23.72
N ALA A 167 -29.85 21.85 24.74
CA ALA A 167 -28.91 22.95 24.57
C ALA A 167 -27.49 22.41 24.30
N THR A 168 -26.77 23.04 23.38
CA THR A 168 -25.32 22.83 23.24
C THR A 168 -24.62 23.49 24.42
N VAL A 169 -23.94 22.70 25.24
CA VAL A 169 -23.21 23.19 26.42
C VAL A 169 -21.71 23.14 26.14
N THR A 170 -21.04 24.30 26.24
CA THR A 170 -19.58 24.39 26.14
C THR A 170 -18.95 24.30 27.52
N ILE A 171 -17.94 23.44 27.65
CA ILE A 171 -17.18 23.24 28.87
C ILE A 171 -15.68 23.41 28.61
N VAL A 172 -14.96 23.89 29.61
CA VAL A 172 -13.52 24.16 29.55
C VAL A 172 -12.85 23.49 30.75
N ALA A 173 -11.81 22.69 30.48
CA ALA A 173 -11.02 22.04 31.50
C ALA A 173 -10.28 23.10 32.32
N GLY A 174 -10.17 22.88 33.62
CA GLY A 174 -9.39 23.74 34.49
C GLY A 174 -7.90 23.67 34.13
N ALA A 175 -7.11 24.53 34.74
CA ALA A 175 -5.66 24.40 34.68
C ALA A 175 -5.26 23.02 35.21
N ALA A 176 -4.39 22.32 34.49
CA ALA A 176 -3.89 21.03 34.94
C ALA A 176 -3.08 21.21 36.24
N PRO A 177 -3.19 20.26 37.19
CA PRO A 177 -2.29 20.24 38.34
C PRO A 177 -0.81 20.26 37.91
N ALA A 178 0.07 20.74 38.79
CA ALA A 178 1.50 20.80 38.50
C ALA A 178 2.04 19.42 38.06
N GLY A 179 2.76 19.40 36.94
CA GLY A 179 3.31 18.17 36.34
C GLY A 179 2.29 17.30 35.60
N GLN A 180 1.03 17.70 35.51
CA GLN A 180 -0.02 16.98 34.78
C GLN A 180 -0.46 17.72 33.51
N ALA A 181 -1.16 16.99 32.65
CA ALA A 181 -1.80 17.50 31.45
C ALA A 181 -3.24 17.01 31.37
N PHE A 182 -4.07 17.72 30.59
CA PHE A 182 -5.44 17.29 30.31
C PHE A 182 -5.42 15.96 29.54
N LYS A 183 -6.16 14.98 30.06
CA LYS A 183 -6.29 13.64 29.46
C LYS A 183 -7.52 13.58 28.56
N GLN A 184 -8.70 13.74 29.16
CA GLN A 184 -10.00 13.63 28.48
C GLN A 184 -11.16 14.06 29.38
N TRP A 185 -12.31 14.32 28.76
CA TRP A 185 -13.60 14.46 29.43
C TRP A 185 -14.26 13.12 29.73
N SER A 186 -15.00 13.03 30.85
CA SER A 186 -15.88 11.91 31.17
C SER A 186 -17.15 12.40 31.87
N GLY A 187 -18.32 11.84 31.58
CA GLY A 187 -19.55 12.30 32.25
C GLY A 187 -20.87 11.79 31.69
N GLY A 188 -20.91 10.62 31.05
CA GLY A 188 -22.16 10.01 30.57
C GLY A 188 -22.86 10.75 29.42
N VAL A 189 -22.18 11.70 28.77
CA VAL A 189 -22.65 12.45 27.59
C VAL A 189 -21.70 12.27 26.42
N ALA A 190 -22.20 12.43 25.21
CA ALA A 190 -21.39 12.44 24.00
C ALA A 190 -20.77 13.84 23.80
N PHE A 191 -19.45 13.92 23.91
CA PHE A 191 -18.69 15.15 23.67
C PHE A 191 -18.37 15.32 22.19
N SER A 192 -18.30 16.56 21.70
CA SER A 192 -17.87 16.88 20.33
C SER A 192 -16.41 16.48 20.09
N ASP A 193 -15.57 16.65 21.12
CA ASP A 193 -14.19 16.16 21.18
C ASP A 193 -13.85 15.84 22.63
N THR A 194 -13.65 14.56 22.95
CA THR A 194 -13.31 14.13 24.32
C THR A 194 -11.91 14.53 24.76
N LEU A 195 -10.99 14.84 23.84
CA LEU A 195 -9.57 15.07 24.08
C LEU A 195 -9.20 16.56 24.04
N ALA A 196 -10.09 17.42 23.56
CA ALA A 196 -9.90 18.87 23.61
C ALA A 196 -10.16 19.45 25.01
N THR A 197 -9.29 20.34 25.49
CA THR A 197 -9.46 21.07 26.75
C THR A 197 -10.72 21.94 26.76
N THR A 198 -11.22 22.34 25.59
CA THR A 198 -12.54 22.95 25.42
C THR A 198 -13.37 22.06 24.50
N THR A 199 -14.56 21.67 24.95
CA THR A 199 -15.45 20.81 24.17
C THR A 199 -16.90 21.21 24.37
N THR A 200 -17.78 20.60 23.59
CA THR A 200 -19.23 20.78 23.72
C THR A 200 -19.93 19.44 23.88
N PHE A 201 -21.13 19.43 24.47
CA PHE A 201 -22.03 18.28 24.45
C PHE A 201 -23.49 18.75 24.39
N GLN A 202 -24.39 17.84 23.99
CA GLN A 202 -25.83 18.11 24.00
C GLN A 202 -26.43 17.79 25.36
N MET A 203 -27.13 18.75 25.97
CA MET A 203 -27.73 18.58 27.29
C MET A 203 -28.83 17.50 27.27
N PRO A 204 -28.73 16.41 28.06
CA PRO A 204 -29.80 15.44 28.18
C PRO A 204 -30.95 16.00 29.04
N SER A 205 -32.09 15.30 29.06
CA SER A 205 -33.20 15.61 29.97
C SER A 205 -32.93 15.09 31.40
N ALA A 206 -31.72 15.32 31.90
CA ALA A 206 -31.25 14.92 33.22
C ALA A 206 -30.06 15.79 33.65
N ASN A 207 -29.83 15.90 34.96
CA ASN A 207 -28.61 16.55 35.47
C ASN A 207 -27.36 15.78 35.04
N VAL A 208 -26.30 16.50 34.70
CA VAL A 208 -25.04 15.91 34.21
C VAL A 208 -23.90 16.29 35.13
N SER A 209 -23.08 15.30 35.51
CA SER A 209 -21.81 15.52 36.18
C SER A 209 -20.68 15.12 35.24
N ILE A 210 -19.82 16.07 34.91
CA ILE A 210 -18.71 15.92 33.97
C ILE A 210 -17.41 16.18 34.72
N THR A 211 -16.38 15.41 34.41
CA THR A 211 -15.05 15.55 35.00
C THR A 211 -14.03 15.80 33.90
N ALA A 212 -13.22 16.85 34.06
CA ALA A 212 -11.95 16.98 33.35
C ALA A 212 -10.93 16.06 34.02
N ASN A 213 -10.48 15.03 33.31
CA ASN A 213 -9.47 14.11 33.81
C ASN A 213 -8.09 14.62 33.41
N PHE A 214 -7.16 14.60 34.35
CA PHE A 214 -5.75 14.91 34.12
C PHE A 214 -4.90 13.65 34.25
N TYR A 215 -3.71 13.67 33.67
CA TYR A 215 -2.73 12.60 33.78
C TYR A 215 -1.33 13.17 33.91
N THR A 216 -0.43 12.42 34.53
CA THR A 216 1.01 12.71 34.49
C THR A 216 1.57 12.10 33.19
N PRO A 217 2.08 12.91 32.24
CA PRO A 217 2.72 12.39 31.06
C PRO A 217 3.94 11.52 31.42
N PRO A 218 4.23 10.45 30.67
CA PRO A 218 5.43 9.67 30.90
C PRO A 218 6.68 10.52 30.62
N PRO A 219 7.82 10.23 31.27
CA PRO A 219 9.08 10.88 30.97
C PRO A 219 9.43 10.75 29.49
N LEU A 220 10.03 11.80 28.91
CA LEU A 220 10.53 11.76 27.53
C LEU A 220 11.78 10.89 27.44
N PRO A 221 11.79 9.83 26.62
CA PRO A 221 12.99 9.04 26.37
C PRO A 221 14.06 9.90 25.70
N THR A 222 15.31 9.74 26.12
CA THR A 222 16.45 10.51 25.58
C THR A 222 17.29 9.62 24.67
N PRO A 223 17.55 10.04 23.42
CA PRO A 223 18.42 9.30 22.52
C PRO A 223 19.85 9.21 23.05
N VAL A 224 20.61 8.24 22.54
CA VAL A 224 22.04 8.15 22.80
C VAL A 224 22.73 9.49 22.54
N ALA A 225 23.70 9.83 23.38
CA ALA A 225 24.39 11.12 23.31
C ALA A 225 25.30 11.20 22.07
N GLY A 226 25.31 12.37 21.45
CA GLY A 226 26.17 12.71 20.31
C GLY A 226 25.65 12.22 18.95
N HIS A 227 26.25 12.76 17.90
CA HIS A 227 25.83 12.59 16.51
C HIS A 227 26.97 12.03 15.64
N PRO A 228 26.69 11.33 14.52
CA PRO A 228 25.35 10.95 14.05
C PRO A 228 24.72 9.85 14.93
N ARG A 229 23.40 9.76 14.91
CA ARG A 229 22.62 8.69 15.56
C ARG A 229 21.40 8.23 14.76
N LEU A 230 21.14 8.79 13.58
CA LEU A 230 20.13 8.31 12.64
C LEU A 230 20.78 7.51 11.52
N TRP A 231 20.45 6.20 11.47
CA TRP A 231 20.97 5.17 10.55
C TRP A 231 22.45 4.86 10.67
N LEU A 232 23.25 5.87 10.93
CA LEU A 232 24.65 5.80 11.32
C LEU A 232 24.77 6.16 12.79
N ASN A 233 25.73 5.55 13.47
CA ASN A 233 26.19 6.00 14.78
C ASN A 233 27.67 6.41 14.75
N GLN A 234 28.16 6.99 15.82
CA GLN A 234 29.55 7.44 15.96
C GLN A 234 30.58 6.32 15.68
N ASN A 235 30.23 5.04 15.93
CA ASN A 235 31.11 3.91 15.67
C ASN A 235 31.18 3.53 14.19
N ASP A 236 30.20 3.91 13.38
CA ASP A 236 30.25 3.68 11.93
C ASP A 236 31.22 4.62 11.23
N VAL A 237 31.36 5.85 11.72
CA VAL A 237 32.09 6.91 11.02
C VAL A 237 33.56 6.53 10.77
N PRO A 238 34.34 6.05 11.77
CA PRO A 238 35.73 5.61 11.51
C PRO A 238 35.83 4.48 10.50
N ARG A 239 34.88 3.52 10.53
CA ARG A 239 34.82 2.40 9.59
C ARG A 239 34.51 2.87 8.17
N LEU A 240 33.49 3.71 7.99
CA LEU A 240 33.14 4.22 6.67
C LEU A 240 34.22 5.15 6.10
N ARG A 241 34.94 5.90 6.95
CA ARG A 241 36.14 6.66 6.55
C ARG A 241 37.25 5.74 6.05
N SER A 242 37.47 4.58 6.67
CA SER A 242 38.49 3.64 6.20
C SER A 242 38.14 3.02 4.85
N TRP A 243 36.85 2.99 4.48
CA TRP A 243 36.37 2.54 3.17
C TRP A 243 36.44 3.63 2.09
N ALA A 244 36.58 4.91 2.47
CA ALA A 244 36.54 6.08 1.60
C ALA A 244 37.91 6.41 0.98
N HIS A 245 38.45 5.51 0.16
CA HIS A 245 39.76 5.70 -0.50
C HIS A 245 39.70 5.35 -1.99
N SER A 246 40.74 5.77 -2.73
CA SER A 246 40.82 5.62 -4.20
C SER A 246 40.82 4.17 -4.70
N GLY A 247 41.13 3.21 -3.83
CA GLY A 247 41.11 1.78 -4.13
C GLY A 247 39.72 1.14 -4.04
N ASN A 248 38.75 1.79 -3.39
CA ASN A 248 37.37 1.32 -3.33
C ASN A 248 36.57 1.90 -4.50
N ALA A 249 36.18 1.06 -5.46
CA ALA A 249 35.46 1.50 -6.65
C ALA A 249 34.08 2.11 -6.34
N LEU A 250 33.36 1.61 -5.32
CA LEU A 250 32.07 2.17 -4.90
C LEU A 250 32.22 3.61 -4.40
N TYR A 251 33.31 3.90 -3.70
CA TYR A 251 33.64 5.27 -3.31
C TYR A 251 34.11 6.09 -4.50
N GLN A 252 35.21 5.67 -5.12
CA GLN A 252 35.97 6.47 -6.08
C GLN A 252 35.24 6.66 -7.42
N GLN A 253 34.58 5.62 -7.92
CA GLN A 253 33.86 5.64 -9.19
C GLN A 253 32.36 5.87 -9.00
N GLY A 254 31.79 5.40 -7.88
CA GLY A 254 30.37 5.59 -7.55
C GLY A 254 30.11 6.92 -6.87
N LEU A 255 30.26 6.97 -5.54
CA LEU A 255 29.85 8.11 -4.70
C LEU A 255 30.53 9.42 -5.07
N ARG A 256 31.81 9.43 -5.47
CA ARG A 256 32.47 10.69 -5.86
C ARG A 256 31.85 11.34 -7.09
N SER A 257 31.21 10.58 -7.99
CA SER A 257 30.46 11.16 -9.11
C SER A 257 29.24 11.95 -8.60
N MET A 258 28.53 11.44 -7.60
CA MET A 258 27.42 12.15 -6.95
C MET A 258 27.90 13.39 -6.20
N LEU A 259 29.05 13.30 -5.54
CA LEU A 259 29.67 14.47 -4.90
C LEU A 259 29.94 15.58 -5.92
N GLN A 260 30.46 15.27 -7.11
CA GLN A 260 30.69 16.29 -8.14
C GLN A 260 29.39 16.95 -8.59
N LEU A 261 28.31 16.18 -8.76
CA LEU A 261 26.99 16.70 -9.10
C LEU A 261 26.44 17.61 -7.99
N ALA A 262 26.57 17.20 -6.72
CA ALA A 262 26.15 18.01 -5.59
C ALA A 262 26.96 19.30 -5.43
N LEU A 263 28.28 19.27 -5.68
CA LEU A 263 29.15 20.45 -5.67
C LEU A 263 28.79 21.42 -6.79
N HIS A 264 28.51 20.90 -7.98
CA HIS A 264 28.09 21.70 -9.13
C HIS A 264 26.72 22.35 -8.88
N ALA A 265 25.75 21.59 -8.38
CA ALA A 265 24.44 22.12 -7.98
C ALA A 265 24.58 23.22 -6.91
N HIS A 266 25.38 22.97 -5.86
CA HIS A 266 25.68 23.97 -4.83
C HIS A 266 26.25 25.25 -5.43
N GLN A 267 27.24 25.15 -6.32
CA GLN A 267 27.87 26.31 -6.95
C GLN A 267 26.90 27.15 -7.77
N LEU A 268 25.91 26.53 -8.42
CA LEU A 268 24.90 27.22 -9.22
C LEU A 268 23.92 28.04 -8.37
N CYS A 269 23.48 27.50 -7.24
CA CYS A 269 22.50 28.17 -6.38
C CYS A 269 23.13 29.05 -5.29
N PHE A 270 24.38 28.81 -4.91
CA PHE A 270 25.09 29.54 -3.87
C PHE A 270 26.45 30.08 -4.37
N PRO A 271 26.50 30.90 -5.44
CA PRO A 271 27.74 31.56 -5.85
C PRO A 271 28.24 32.42 -4.68
N ASP A 272 29.54 32.33 -4.39
CA ASP A 272 30.19 33.03 -3.27
C ASP A 272 29.63 32.70 -1.87
N GLY A 273 28.86 31.61 -1.73
CA GLY A 273 28.26 31.18 -0.46
C GLY A 273 26.97 31.90 -0.07
N VAL A 274 26.40 32.71 -0.97
CA VAL A 274 25.11 33.39 -0.80
C VAL A 274 24.13 32.86 -1.84
N HIS A 275 22.87 32.64 -1.44
CA HIS A 275 21.84 32.16 -2.37
C HIS A 275 21.63 33.17 -3.51
N ALA A 276 21.80 32.74 -4.76
CA ALA A 276 21.56 33.56 -5.95
C ALA A 276 20.07 33.89 -6.11
N ALA A 277 19.73 34.96 -6.83
CA ALA A 277 18.34 35.27 -7.19
C ALA A 277 17.74 34.28 -8.21
N VAL A 278 18.55 33.35 -8.74
CA VAL A 278 18.09 32.25 -9.59
C VAL A 278 17.48 31.17 -8.68
N PRO A 279 16.26 30.69 -8.94
CA PRO A 279 15.49 29.96 -7.95
C PRO A 279 16.19 28.65 -7.56
N TYR A 280 16.29 28.41 -6.24
CA TYR A 280 16.20 27.05 -5.71
C TYR A 280 14.93 26.47 -6.34
N PRO A 281 15.04 25.53 -7.28
CA PRO A 281 13.88 25.11 -8.03
C PRO A 281 12.98 24.31 -7.10
N ASP A 282 11.88 24.91 -6.68
CA ASP A 282 10.80 24.20 -6.03
C ASP A 282 10.11 23.32 -7.08
N TRP A 283 10.44 22.04 -7.04
CA TRP A 283 9.85 21.00 -7.86
C TRP A 283 8.70 20.26 -7.16
N GLY A 284 8.21 20.80 -6.04
CA GLY A 284 7.23 20.13 -5.20
C GLY A 284 5.84 20.73 -5.32
N ASP A 285 5.70 22.02 -5.08
CA ASP A 285 4.46 22.51 -4.46
C ASP A 285 3.18 22.40 -5.33
N ASN A 286 3.27 22.15 -6.64
CA ASN A 286 2.10 21.86 -7.49
C ASN A 286 2.17 20.63 -8.43
N ASP A 287 3.34 20.04 -8.70
CA ASP A 287 3.45 19.04 -9.79
C ASP A 287 3.62 17.59 -9.32
N GLY A 288 3.81 17.36 -8.02
CA GLY A 288 4.25 16.05 -7.57
C GLY A 288 5.63 15.70 -8.15
N TYR A 289 6.33 14.85 -7.42
CA TYR A 289 7.51 14.10 -7.85
C TYR A 289 8.01 14.29 -9.30
N SER A 290 8.78 15.34 -9.60
CA SER A 290 9.76 15.21 -10.67
C SER A 290 10.86 14.37 -10.04
N GLY A 291 11.00 13.11 -10.47
CA GLY A 291 12.11 12.25 -10.08
C GLY A 291 13.45 12.92 -10.36
N ALA A 292 13.84 13.78 -9.43
CA ALA A 292 14.90 14.77 -9.50
C ALA A 292 16.22 14.03 -9.41
N ASN A 293 16.48 13.36 -10.53
CA ASN A 293 17.67 12.66 -10.90
C ASN A 293 18.85 13.40 -10.27
N VAL A 294 19.65 12.68 -9.49
CA VAL A 294 20.95 13.15 -9.00
C VAL A 294 21.83 13.61 -10.18
N THR A 295 21.43 13.27 -11.42
CA THR A 295 22.01 13.67 -12.71
C THR A 295 21.58 15.05 -13.24
N THR A 296 20.75 15.82 -12.53
CA THR A 296 20.41 17.20 -12.92
C THR A 296 21.28 18.23 -12.22
N ASN A 297 21.55 19.36 -12.87
CA ASN A 297 22.32 20.49 -12.29
C ASN A 297 21.48 21.35 -11.31
N MET A 298 20.41 20.80 -10.74
CA MET A 298 19.38 21.55 -9.99
C MET A 298 19.39 21.12 -8.52
N VAL A 299 19.50 22.08 -7.61
CA VAL A 299 19.66 21.83 -6.17
C VAL A 299 18.43 21.13 -5.57
N SER A 300 18.66 20.15 -4.69
CA SER A 300 17.64 19.38 -3.97
C SER A 300 18.16 18.88 -2.62
N GLU A 301 17.28 18.33 -1.79
CA GLU A 301 17.66 17.67 -0.52
C GLU A 301 18.66 16.54 -0.69
N GLN A 302 18.62 15.83 -1.82
CA GLN A 302 19.50 14.70 -2.09
C GLN A 302 20.95 15.15 -2.31
N HIS A 303 21.14 16.30 -2.96
CA HIS A 303 22.46 16.91 -3.12
C HIS A 303 23.02 17.38 -1.77
N ALA A 304 22.18 17.99 -0.93
CA ALA A 304 22.57 18.38 0.42
C ALA A 304 22.96 17.15 1.25
N LEU A 305 22.18 16.05 1.18
CA LEU A 305 22.46 14.82 1.91
C LEU A 305 23.76 14.15 1.43
N THR A 306 24.04 14.17 0.12
CA THR A 306 25.33 13.74 -0.44
C THR A 306 26.49 14.48 0.23
N LEU A 307 26.41 15.81 0.27
CA LEU A 307 27.45 16.65 0.88
C LEU A 307 27.58 16.42 2.38
N ALA A 308 26.47 16.21 3.10
CA ALA A 308 26.49 15.87 4.52
C ALA A 308 27.16 14.51 4.80
N PHE A 309 26.88 13.50 3.97
CA PHE A 309 27.54 12.19 4.07
C PHE A 309 29.06 12.31 3.86
N PHE A 310 29.51 13.02 2.83
CA PHE A 310 30.93 13.29 2.62
C PHE A 310 31.53 14.14 3.75
N GLY A 311 30.74 15.01 4.38
CA GLY A 311 31.10 15.71 5.62
C GLY A 311 31.41 14.77 6.79
N LEU A 312 30.85 13.56 6.79
CA LEU A 312 31.18 12.52 7.75
C LEU A 312 32.38 11.69 7.30
N VAL A 313 32.42 11.23 6.04
CA VAL A 313 33.29 10.10 5.64
C VAL A 313 34.50 10.45 4.77
N ASP A 314 34.61 11.66 4.20
CA ASP A 314 35.75 11.98 3.32
C ASP A 314 37.08 11.84 4.09
N PRO A 315 38.13 11.26 3.47
CA PRO A 315 39.42 11.08 4.12
C PRO A 315 40.13 12.41 4.38
N ASP A 316 39.82 13.48 3.64
CA ASP A 316 40.36 14.82 3.88
C ASP A 316 39.50 15.58 4.93
N PRO A 317 40.03 15.83 6.15
CA PRO A 317 39.30 16.50 7.20
C PRO A 317 38.91 17.95 6.87
N LEU A 318 39.67 18.65 6.01
CA LEU A 318 39.30 20.00 5.57
C LEU A 318 38.15 19.95 4.55
N ALA A 319 38.20 18.99 3.64
CA ALA A 319 37.11 18.75 2.70
C ALA A 319 35.81 18.39 3.43
N ARG A 320 35.87 17.56 4.48
CA ARG A 320 34.70 17.23 5.33
C ARG A 320 33.97 18.47 5.83
N VAL A 321 34.69 19.40 6.46
CA VAL A 321 34.11 20.63 7.00
C VAL A 321 33.52 21.48 5.87
N SER A 322 34.23 21.61 4.76
CA SER A 322 33.76 22.36 3.58
C SER A 322 32.47 21.77 3.00
N TYR A 323 32.38 20.46 2.82
CA TYR A 323 31.19 19.78 2.31
C TYR A 323 30.01 19.94 3.27
N ALA A 324 30.23 19.78 4.57
CA ALA A 324 29.18 19.99 5.57
C ALA A 324 28.65 21.43 5.60
N GLN A 325 29.51 22.44 5.44
CA GLN A 325 29.09 23.83 5.34
C GLN A 325 28.22 24.10 4.10
N LYS A 326 28.56 23.48 2.96
CA LYS A 326 27.74 23.57 1.73
C LYS A 326 26.39 22.89 1.89
N ALA A 327 26.37 21.71 2.50
CA ALA A 327 25.13 21.01 2.85
C ALA A 327 24.25 21.86 3.76
N ARG A 328 24.82 22.50 4.79
CA ARG A 328 24.11 23.44 5.67
C ARG A 328 23.46 24.59 4.88
N GLN A 329 24.17 25.21 3.94
CA GLN A 329 23.61 26.32 3.16
C GLN A 329 22.36 25.90 2.38
N MET A 330 22.39 24.74 1.74
CA MET A 330 21.24 24.19 0.99
C MET A 330 20.09 23.77 1.91
N PHE A 331 20.41 23.15 3.05
CA PHE A 331 19.43 22.68 4.03
C PHE A 331 18.72 23.86 4.72
N MET A 332 19.48 24.83 5.21
CA MET A 332 18.93 25.95 5.97
C MET A 332 18.12 26.91 5.10
N TYR A 333 18.35 26.97 3.80
CA TYR A 333 17.45 27.71 2.90
C TYR A 333 16.00 27.18 3.01
N VAL A 334 15.82 25.87 2.85
CA VAL A 334 14.50 25.22 2.93
C VAL A 334 13.92 25.32 4.33
N ILE A 335 14.71 25.03 5.35
CA ILE A 335 14.25 25.08 6.75
C ILE A 335 13.82 26.49 7.14
N ASN A 336 14.55 27.52 6.72
CA ASN A 336 14.19 28.90 7.03
C ASN A 336 12.89 29.34 6.34
N GLU A 337 12.56 28.80 5.17
CA GLU A 337 11.25 29.02 4.54
C GLU A 337 10.15 28.24 5.27
N ALA A 338 10.34 26.94 5.51
CA ALA A 338 9.36 26.09 6.20
C ALA A 338 9.04 26.61 7.61
N ALA A 339 10.04 27.11 8.35
CA ALA A 339 9.86 27.67 9.68
C ALA A 339 8.97 28.94 9.74
N LYS A 340 8.67 29.57 8.59
CA LYS A 340 7.70 30.68 8.51
C LYS A 340 6.23 30.21 8.54
N GLY A 341 5.99 28.90 8.58
CA GLY A 341 4.65 28.32 8.57
C GLY A 341 4.04 28.26 7.16
N HIS A 342 2.85 27.67 7.05
CA HIS A 342 2.23 27.43 5.75
C HIS A 342 1.88 28.71 4.98
N GLN A 343 2.08 28.65 3.67
CA GLN A 343 1.60 29.67 2.74
C GLN A 343 1.39 29.04 1.37
N GLN A 344 0.17 29.13 0.86
CA GLN A 344 -0.18 28.62 -0.46
C GLN A 344 0.63 29.32 -1.56
N GLY A 345 1.15 28.54 -2.51
CA GLY A 345 1.98 28.96 -3.63
C GLY A 345 3.38 29.42 -3.23
N ALA A 346 3.79 29.26 -1.97
CA ALA A 346 5.11 29.62 -1.48
C ALA A 346 5.98 28.36 -1.34
N PRO A 347 7.19 28.35 -1.93
CA PRO A 347 8.11 27.20 -1.89
C PRO A 347 8.31 26.61 -0.50
N PHE A 348 8.21 25.28 -0.39
CA PHE A 348 8.43 24.49 0.83
C PHE A 348 7.44 24.75 1.96
N ARG A 349 6.40 25.55 1.68
CA ARG A 349 5.43 26.02 2.67
C ARG A 349 4.00 25.63 2.31
N GLU A 350 3.79 24.89 1.23
CA GLU A 350 2.52 24.21 1.02
C GLU A 350 2.23 23.21 2.15
N SER A 351 0.96 23.08 2.52
CA SER A 351 0.52 22.10 3.52
C SER A 351 0.78 20.65 3.10
N LEU A 352 0.86 20.38 1.80
CA LEU A 352 1.12 19.05 1.25
C LEU A 352 2.62 18.74 1.11
N TYR A 353 3.50 19.72 1.30
CA TYR A 353 4.93 19.53 1.09
C TYR A 353 5.54 18.35 1.87
N PRO A 354 5.38 18.26 3.21
CA PRO A 354 5.93 17.13 3.96
C PRO A 354 5.17 15.83 3.70
N ILE A 355 3.84 15.88 3.62
CA ILE A 355 2.93 14.71 3.67
C ILE A 355 2.51 14.12 2.31
N TYR A 356 2.78 14.83 1.21
CA TYR A 356 2.54 14.33 -0.14
C TYR A 356 3.85 14.31 -0.91
N ASN A 357 4.48 15.47 -1.09
CA ASN A 357 5.63 15.61 -1.97
C ASN A 357 6.85 14.83 -1.50
N ARG A 358 7.18 14.97 -0.21
CA ARG A 358 8.35 14.30 0.38
C ARG A 358 8.02 12.91 0.92
N SER A 359 6.78 12.69 1.34
CA SER A 359 6.30 11.35 1.72
C SER A 359 6.17 10.37 0.57
N ASN A 360 6.22 10.82 -0.69
CA ASN A 360 6.29 9.93 -1.85
C ASN A 360 7.72 9.39 -2.14
N GLY A 361 8.75 9.71 -1.33
CA GLY A 361 10.05 9.06 -1.54
C GLY A 361 11.25 9.54 -0.75
N SER A 362 11.45 10.85 -0.60
CA SER A 362 12.74 11.43 -0.15
C SER A 362 12.70 12.11 1.23
N GLY A 363 11.57 12.03 1.94
CA GLY A 363 11.37 12.74 3.20
C GLY A 363 12.44 12.47 4.27
N GLU A 364 13.06 11.29 4.29
CA GLU A 364 14.11 10.95 5.26
C GLU A 364 15.34 11.86 5.17
N CYS A 365 15.56 12.52 4.02
CA CYS A 365 16.73 13.36 3.82
C CYS A 365 16.81 14.49 4.86
N TRP A 366 15.66 15.05 5.26
CA TRP A 366 15.61 16.18 6.18
C TRP A 366 16.07 15.84 7.60
N PRO A 367 15.52 14.82 8.29
CA PRO A 367 16.04 14.43 9.60
C PRO A 367 17.46 13.88 9.53
N LEU A 368 17.86 13.18 8.45
CA LEU A 368 19.25 12.74 8.28
C LEU A 368 20.22 13.92 8.15
N LEU A 369 19.85 14.98 7.42
CA LEU A 369 20.64 16.22 7.33
C LEU A 369 20.81 16.89 8.70
N ALA A 370 19.73 17.01 9.47
CA ALA A 370 19.77 17.58 10.81
C ALA A 370 20.70 16.79 11.73
N ASP A 371 20.69 15.45 11.66
CA ASP A 371 21.54 14.58 12.47
C ASP A 371 23.00 14.56 12.00
N TRP A 372 23.25 14.27 10.72
CA TRP A 372 24.60 14.03 10.19
C TRP A 372 25.48 15.28 10.21
N LEU A 373 24.91 16.48 10.00
CA LEU A 373 25.68 17.73 10.07
C LEU A 373 26.23 18.03 11.47
N GLN A 374 25.64 17.44 12.53
CA GLN A 374 26.14 17.57 13.89
C GLN A 374 27.28 16.58 14.21
N GLY A 375 27.46 15.55 13.39
CA GLY A 375 28.49 14.51 13.57
C GLY A 375 29.85 14.80 12.91
N VAL A 376 30.04 16.01 12.36
CA VAL A 376 31.24 16.37 11.62
C VAL A 376 32.40 16.64 12.57
N SER A 377 33.58 16.10 12.24
CA SER A 377 34.79 16.23 13.06
C SER A 377 35.99 16.76 12.26
N ASP A 378 36.87 17.51 12.93
CA ASP A 378 38.11 18.01 12.37
C ASP A 378 39.19 16.91 12.20
N ALA A 379 40.41 17.32 11.85
CA ALA A 379 41.56 16.41 11.66
C ALA A 379 41.96 15.65 12.94
N ASN A 380 41.68 16.21 14.11
CA ASN A 380 41.97 15.62 15.42
C ASN A 380 40.79 14.80 15.97
N GLY A 381 39.73 14.63 15.18
CA GLY A 381 38.50 13.97 15.60
C GLY A 381 37.64 14.81 16.55
N GLN A 382 37.92 16.11 16.71
CA GLN A 382 37.11 16.99 17.55
C GLN A 382 35.84 17.44 16.81
N PRO A 383 34.68 17.51 17.49
CA PRO A 383 33.44 17.97 16.87
C PRO A 383 33.55 19.40 16.31
N VAL A 384 33.01 19.62 15.11
CA VAL A 384 32.92 20.94 14.47
C VAL A 384 31.48 21.41 14.49
N THR A 385 31.25 22.63 14.97
CA THR A 385 29.90 23.22 14.95
C THR A 385 29.55 23.64 13.52
N ILE A 386 28.79 22.79 12.81
CA ILE A 386 28.21 23.13 11.51
C ILE A 386 26.88 23.86 11.71
N LEU A 387 25.95 23.26 12.45
CA LEU A 387 24.66 23.86 12.79
C LEU A 387 24.79 24.73 14.04
N THR A 388 24.45 26.01 13.91
CA THR A 388 24.40 26.96 15.03
C THR A 388 23.14 26.73 15.87
N ALA A 389 23.07 27.31 17.08
CA ALA A 389 21.87 27.26 17.91
C ALA A 389 20.64 27.86 17.19
N GLN A 390 20.83 28.91 16.37
CA GLN A 390 19.76 29.50 15.57
C GLN A 390 19.29 28.54 14.47
N ASP A 391 20.20 27.83 13.81
CA ASP A 391 19.83 26.82 12.82
C ASP A 391 18.99 25.73 13.45
N LYS A 392 19.42 25.20 14.60
CA LYS A 392 18.70 24.16 15.34
C LYS A 392 17.31 24.62 15.79
N ALA A 393 17.16 25.86 16.23
CA ALA A 393 15.86 26.45 16.55
C ALA A 393 14.92 26.55 15.33
N ALA A 394 15.46 26.91 14.15
CA ALA A 394 14.68 26.93 12.92
C ALA A 394 14.30 25.52 12.45
N ILE A 395 15.23 24.54 12.53
CA ILE A 395 14.97 23.13 12.25
C ILE A 395 13.85 22.60 13.15
N ARG A 396 13.94 22.85 14.46
CA ARG A 396 12.91 22.48 15.44
C ARG A 396 11.55 23.05 15.05
N THR A 397 11.50 24.33 14.66
CA THR A 397 10.24 25.00 14.27
C THR A 397 9.62 24.36 13.04
N ALA A 398 10.41 24.09 11.99
CA ALA A 398 9.93 23.40 10.80
C ALA A 398 9.49 21.95 11.08
N PHE A 399 10.24 21.21 11.89
CA PHE A 399 9.91 19.82 12.22
C PHE A 399 8.69 19.70 13.13
N LEU A 400 8.43 20.67 14.01
CA LEU A 400 7.18 20.73 14.77
C LEU A 400 5.97 20.91 13.86
N LEU A 401 6.09 21.78 12.84
CA LEU A 401 5.05 21.98 11.84
C LEU A 401 4.78 20.70 11.06
N TRP A 402 5.82 20.09 10.49
CA TRP A 402 5.69 18.88 9.68
C TRP A 402 5.25 17.65 10.48
N ALA A 403 5.60 17.56 11.76
CA ALA A 403 5.10 16.50 12.64
C ALA A 403 3.59 16.63 12.86
N GLU A 404 3.08 17.85 13.00
CA GLU A 404 1.64 18.11 13.09
C GLU A 404 0.93 17.83 11.76
N ASP A 405 1.55 18.18 10.63
CA ASP A 405 1.01 17.83 9.29
C ASP A 405 0.85 16.31 9.14
N CYS A 406 1.86 15.52 9.56
CA CYS A 406 1.79 14.06 9.54
C CYS A 406 0.65 13.52 10.39
N LEU A 407 0.35 14.14 11.55
CA LEU A 407 -0.76 13.71 12.41
C LEU A 407 -2.15 13.95 11.81
N ASN A 408 -2.26 14.87 10.87
CA ASN A 408 -3.53 15.29 10.27
C ASN A 408 -3.58 14.97 8.76
N ALA A 409 -2.68 14.12 8.26
CA ALA A 409 -2.51 13.87 6.84
C ALA A 409 -3.74 13.18 6.21
N TYR A 410 -4.25 13.75 5.12
CA TYR A 410 -5.38 13.20 4.38
C TYR A 410 -5.06 13.13 2.88
N THR A 411 -3.99 12.40 2.57
CA THR A 411 -3.45 12.24 1.22
C THR A 411 -4.22 11.18 0.43
N THR A 412 -4.47 10.00 1.02
CA THR A 412 -5.17 8.88 0.36
C THR A 412 -6.41 8.38 1.12
N GLY A 413 -6.76 9.03 2.24
CA GLY A 413 -7.99 8.71 2.98
C GLY A 413 -7.81 8.57 4.49
N GLY A 414 -6.89 9.33 5.10
CA GLY A 414 -6.62 9.33 6.53
C GLY A 414 -5.33 8.58 6.87
N ASP A 415 -4.20 9.12 6.41
CA ASP A 415 -2.88 8.49 6.44
C ASP A 415 -2.17 8.71 7.79
N HIS A 416 -2.91 8.56 8.88
CA HIS A 416 -2.45 8.72 10.26
C HIS A 416 -3.23 7.83 11.25
N PRO A 417 -2.69 7.56 12.45
CA PRO A 417 -3.43 6.87 13.51
C PRO A 417 -4.66 7.65 13.93
N ASN A 418 -5.77 6.94 14.11
CA ASN A 418 -7.03 7.49 14.60
C ASN A 418 -7.55 6.63 15.78
N PRO A 419 -7.98 7.21 16.91
CA PRO A 419 -8.02 8.64 17.24
C PRO A 419 -6.65 9.28 17.45
N ILE A 420 -6.49 10.51 16.98
CA ILE A 420 -5.25 11.29 17.17
C ILE A 420 -4.99 11.48 18.67
N GLY A 421 -3.75 11.23 19.08
CA GLY A 421 -3.31 11.42 20.46
C GLY A 421 -3.53 10.23 21.40
N VAL A 422 -4.19 9.19 20.93
CA VAL A 422 -4.23 7.90 21.63
C VAL A 422 -2.93 7.15 21.38
N THR A 423 -2.35 6.55 22.43
CA THR A 423 -1.14 5.72 22.34
C THR A 423 -1.30 4.46 23.20
N ASN A 424 -0.64 3.37 22.81
CA ASN A 424 -0.56 2.10 23.55
C ASN A 424 -1.93 1.55 23.98
N SER A 425 -2.91 1.63 23.08
CA SER A 425 -4.30 1.33 23.40
C SER A 425 -4.99 0.59 22.27
N THR A 426 -5.84 -0.36 22.62
CA THR A 426 -6.71 -1.07 21.68
C THR A 426 -7.76 -0.17 21.02
N ALA A 427 -7.96 1.06 21.51
CA ALA A 427 -8.77 2.07 20.81
C ALA A 427 -8.19 2.46 19.44
N LEU A 428 -6.89 2.21 19.21
CA LEU A 428 -6.24 2.34 17.89
C LEU A 428 -6.55 1.18 16.94
N LEU A 429 -7.20 0.12 17.44
CA LEU A 429 -7.61 -1.07 16.69
C LEU A 429 -9.11 -1.29 16.87
N PRO A 430 -9.98 -0.51 16.20
CA PRO A 430 -11.43 -0.65 16.35
C PRO A 430 -11.89 -2.09 16.12
N GLY A 431 -12.63 -2.65 17.07
CA GLY A 431 -13.06 -4.05 17.05
C GLY A 431 -11.92 -5.08 17.23
N GLY A 432 -10.74 -4.62 17.64
CA GLY A 432 -9.51 -5.43 17.72
C GLY A 432 -8.79 -5.60 16.38
N ASN A 433 -9.23 -4.93 15.30
CA ASN A 433 -8.69 -5.14 13.96
C ASN A 433 -7.60 -4.11 13.60
N ALA A 434 -6.57 -4.59 12.91
CA ALA A 434 -5.52 -3.74 12.38
C ALA A 434 -6.06 -2.84 11.25
N PRO A 435 -5.75 -1.53 11.26
CA PRO A 435 -6.18 -0.62 10.20
C PRO A 435 -5.31 -0.84 8.96
N ARG A 436 -5.92 -1.24 7.85
CA ARG A 436 -5.21 -1.57 6.62
C ARG A 436 -4.41 -0.41 6.04
N ILE A 437 -4.86 0.83 6.27
CA ILE A 437 -4.12 2.03 5.89
C ILE A 437 -2.73 2.10 6.53
N ALA A 438 -2.48 1.37 7.63
CA ALA A 438 -1.14 1.30 8.20
C ALA A 438 -0.13 0.50 7.35
N ALA A 439 -0.55 -0.05 6.21
CA ALA A 439 0.32 -0.63 5.17
C ALA A 439 0.44 0.22 3.89
N ASN A 440 -0.17 1.42 3.85
CA ASN A 440 -0.07 2.35 2.73
C ASN A 440 1.28 3.11 2.72
N ASN A 441 1.81 3.43 1.53
CA ASN A 441 3.09 4.09 1.35
C ASN A 441 3.20 5.44 2.06
N TYR A 442 2.19 6.29 2.01
CA TYR A 442 2.17 7.59 2.69
C TYR A 442 2.14 7.42 4.20
N TYR A 443 1.24 6.58 4.72
CA TYR A 443 1.18 6.26 6.15
C TYR A 443 2.55 5.78 6.66
N LEU A 444 3.18 4.84 5.95
CA LEU A 444 4.48 4.29 6.33
C LEU A 444 5.59 5.34 6.30
N ASN A 445 5.55 6.28 5.35
CA ASN A 445 6.51 7.37 5.28
C ASN A 445 6.28 8.41 6.40
N HIS A 446 5.03 8.80 6.68
CA HIS A 446 4.67 9.67 7.80
C HIS A 446 5.15 9.09 9.13
N ALA A 447 4.93 7.79 9.35
CA ALA A 447 5.41 7.06 10.53
C ALA A 447 6.94 7.16 10.68
N ARG A 448 7.68 7.01 9.58
CA ARG A 448 9.14 7.19 9.57
C ARG A 448 9.53 8.65 9.89
N LEU A 449 8.91 9.64 9.23
CA LEU A 449 9.20 11.05 9.43
C LEU A 449 8.97 11.51 10.87
N ILE A 450 7.78 11.23 11.40
CA ILE A 450 7.39 11.61 12.75
C ILE A 450 8.23 10.90 13.82
N THR A 451 8.86 9.76 13.48
CA THR A 451 9.85 9.07 14.31
C THR A 451 11.23 9.74 14.23
N MET A 452 11.72 10.05 13.03
CA MET A 452 13.10 10.51 12.82
C MET A 452 13.33 11.96 13.22
N MET A 453 12.37 12.85 12.97
CA MET A 453 12.46 14.28 13.33
C MET A 453 12.81 14.52 14.81
N PRO A 454 12.11 13.94 15.81
CA PRO A 454 12.43 14.13 17.22
C PRO A 454 13.76 13.52 17.67
N LEU A 455 14.30 12.55 16.92
CA LEU A 455 15.57 11.91 17.24
C LEU A 455 16.79 12.71 16.71
N ALA A 456 16.57 13.65 15.79
CA ALA A 456 17.63 14.41 15.13
C ALA A 456 18.23 15.54 15.98
N LEU A 457 17.57 15.98 17.04
CA LEU A 457 18.03 17.10 17.90
C LEU A 457 18.28 16.63 19.34
N ASP A 458 19.24 17.25 20.00
CA ASP A 458 19.50 17.03 21.42
C ASP A 458 18.43 17.71 22.29
N ALA A 459 18.25 17.20 23.52
CA ALA A 459 17.27 17.73 24.46
C ALA A 459 17.42 19.24 24.73
N ALA A 460 18.67 19.74 24.77
CA ALA A 460 18.96 21.15 25.00
C ALA A 460 18.53 22.05 23.83
N ASP A 461 18.42 21.49 22.62
CA ASP A 461 18.02 22.19 21.40
C ASP A 461 16.50 22.09 21.14
N ASP A 462 15.76 21.41 22.03
CA ASP A 462 14.31 21.22 21.98
C ASP A 462 13.61 21.72 23.26
N PRO A 463 13.74 23.01 23.63
CA PRO A 463 13.08 23.56 24.80
C PRO A 463 11.55 23.57 24.64
N ALA A 464 10.79 23.55 25.73
CA ALA A 464 9.33 23.66 25.68
C ALA A 464 8.87 24.98 25.02
N LEU A 465 7.83 24.91 24.18
CA LEU A 465 7.12 26.09 23.67
C LEU A 465 6.38 26.81 24.79
N ASP A 466 5.78 26.05 25.70
CA ASP A 466 5.12 26.51 26.90
C ASP A 466 5.82 25.91 28.13
N PRO A 467 6.69 26.67 28.81
CA PRO A 467 7.42 26.20 29.99
C PRO A 467 6.53 25.82 31.18
N THR A 468 5.24 26.16 31.15
CA THR A 468 4.28 25.80 32.20
C THR A 468 3.68 24.41 32.02
N LYS A 469 3.87 23.80 30.85
CA LYS A 469 3.40 22.45 30.52
C LYS A 469 4.57 21.46 30.56
N PRO A 470 4.34 20.18 30.95
CA PRO A 470 5.36 19.15 30.82
C PRO A 470 5.87 19.01 29.38
N ASP A 471 7.17 18.74 29.20
CA ASP A 471 7.79 18.58 27.88
C ASP A 471 7.12 17.49 27.03
N ALA A 472 6.64 16.43 27.69
CA ALA A 472 5.97 15.28 27.07
C ALA A 472 4.55 15.58 26.57
N VAL A 473 4.00 16.77 26.83
CA VAL A 473 2.75 17.20 26.20
C VAL A 473 2.98 17.33 24.70
N ARG A 474 2.20 16.59 23.90
CA ARG A 474 2.33 16.57 22.44
C ARG A 474 2.31 17.99 21.87
N GLY A 475 3.28 18.29 21.02
CA GLY A 475 3.46 19.62 20.41
C GLY A 475 4.16 20.65 21.29
N ASN A 476 4.37 20.39 22.59
CA ASN A 476 5.11 21.31 23.47
C ASN A 476 6.63 21.27 23.21
N THR A 477 7.14 20.09 22.88
CA THR A 477 8.50 19.84 22.39
C THR A 477 8.43 18.98 21.14
N LEU A 478 9.46 18.98 20.30
CA LEU A 478 9.53 18.06 19.16
C LEU A 478 9.59 16.60 19.66
N ARG A 479 10.38 16.34 20.70
CA ARG A 479 10.53 15.00 21.33
C ARG A 479 9.23 14.45 21.89
N SER A 480 8.24 15.28 22.20
CA SER A 480 6.90 14.82 22.59
C SER A 480 6.22 13.92 21.54
N TYR A 481 6.55 14.10 20.25
CA TYR A 481 6.02 13.27 19.18
C TYR A 481 6.56 11.84 19.20
N LEU A 482 7.70 11.57 19.85
CA LEU A 482 8.27 10.22 19.93
C LEU A 482 7.32 9.23 20.63
N LEU A 483 6.57 9.69 21.63
CA LEU A 483 5.56 8.88 22.32
C LEU A 483 4.40 8.51 21.39
N ASN A 484 4.04 9.41 20.47
CA ASN A 484 3.02 9.14 19.47
C ASN A 484 3.56 8.24 18.34
N ALA A 485 4.76 8.50 17.85
CA ALA A 485 5.44 7.71 16.83
C ALA A 485 5.55 6.23 17.25
N THR A 486 5.98 5.97 18.48
CA THR A 486 6.12 4.60 19.02
C THR A 486 4.79 4.03 19.52
N GLY A 487 3.96 4.85 20.17
CA GLY A 487 2.72 4.39 20.82
C GLY A 487 1.49 4.34 19.93
N ALA A 488 1.49 4.98 18.75
CA ALA A 488 0.36 5.00 17.83
C ALA A 488 0.73 4.46 16.44
N TRP A 489 1.72 5.06 15.80
CA TRP A 489 2.13 4.67 14.44
C TRP A 489 2.74 3.27 14.42
N LEU A 490 3.79 3.06 15.22
CA LEU A 490 4.43 1.75 15.34
C LEU A 490 3.50 0.71 15.94
N TYR A 491 2.55 1.11 16.80
CA TYR A 491 1.52 0.22 17.35
C TYR A 491 0.62 -0.36 16.24
N GLN A 492 0.13 0.48 15.31
CA GLN A 492 -0.68 0.03 14.17
C GLN A 492 0.15 -0.70 13.11
N GLN A 493 1.40 -0.29 12.87
CA GLN A 493 2.33 -1.03 12.00
C GLN A 493 2.60 -2.44 12.56
N TYR A 494 2.85 -2.56 13.87
CA TYR A 494 3.02 -3.86 14.51
C TYR A 494 1.77 -4.73 14.35
N ALA A 495 0.57 -4.17 14.55
CA ALA A 495 -0.68 -4.88 14.32
C ALA A 495 -0.86 -5.37 12.86
N MET A 496 -0.27 -4.66 11.89
CA MET A 496 -0.35 -5.02 10.46
C MET A 496 0.73 -6.00 9.99
N PHE A 497 1.98 -5.84 10.45
CA PHE A 497 3.15 -6.52 9.88
C PHE A 497 3.73 -7.65 10.74
N GLU A 498 3.45 -7.67 12.04
CA GLU A 498 3.86 -8.79 12.90
C GLU A 498 2.92 -9.99 12.73
N ALA A 499 3.43 -11.20 13.00
CA ALA A 499 2.67 -12.43 12.92
C ALA A 499 1.38 -12.35 13.78
N PRO A 500 0.22 -12.81 13.26
CA PRO A 500 -1.07 -12.63 13.93
C PRO A 500 -1.12 -13.16 15.37
N ALA A 501 -0.50 -14.32 15.63
CA ALA A 501 -0.46 -14.91 16.96
C ALA A 501 0.35 -14.07 17.96
N THR A 502 1.48 -13.52 17.50
CA THR A 502 2.35 -12.63 18.30
C THR A 502 1.60 -11.34 18.66
N VAL A 503 0.95 -10.70 17.68
CA VAL A 503 0.16 -9.47 17.91
C VAL A 503 -0.96 -9.72 18.91
N ARG A 504 -1.75 -10.79 18.72
CA ARG A 504 -2.87 -11.10 19.61
C ARG A 504 -2.42 -11.33 21.04
N SER A 505 -1.29 -12.02 21.22
CA SER A 505 -0.68 -12.23 22.53
C SER A 505 -0.23 -10.90 23.15
N ALA A 506 0.57 -10.13 22.41
CA ALA A 506 1.16 -8.87 22.88
C ALA A 506 0.10 -7.82 23.27
N PHE A 507 -0.96 -7.68 22.45
CA PHE A 507 -2.03 -6.71 22.66
C PHE A 507 -3.27 -7.28 23.36
N LYS A 508 -3.23 -8.55 23.78
CA LYS A 508 -4.33 -9.25 24.46
C LYS A 508 -5.64 -9.18 23.66
N LEU A 509 -5.55 -9.37 22.35
CA LEU A 509 -6.69 -9.32 21.43
C LEU A 509 -7.39 -10.67 21.35
N PRO A 510 -8.71 -10.70 21.07
CA PRO A 510 -9.44 -11.95 20.87
C PRO A 510 -8.91 -12.71 19.63
N ALA A 511 -9.13 -14.02 19.58
CA ALA A 511 -8.75 -14.85 18.43
C ALA A 511 -9.40 -14.40 17.11
N THR A 512 -10.56 -13.73 17.20
CA THR A 512 -11.31 -13.16 16.07
C THR A 512 -10.71 -11.86 15.53
N ALA A 513 -9.72 -11.28 16.20
CA ALA A 513 -9.06 -10.05 15.74
C ALA A 513 -8.32 -10.30 14.42
N THR A 514 -8.58 -9.41 13.45
CA THR A 514 -7.92 -9.41 12.14
C THR A 514 -6.65 -8.56 12.23
N VAL A 515 -5.51 -9.23 12.37
CA VAL A 515 -4.16 -8.63 12.53
C VAL A 515 -3.16 -9.44 11.71
N GLY A 516 -1.97 -8.89 11.45
CA GLY A 516 -0.94 -9.52 10.62
C GLY A 516 -1.35 -9.67 9.15
N LEU A 517 -2.21 -8.77 8.65
CA LEU A 517 -2.70 -8.80 7.26
C LEU A 517 -1.59 -8.53 6.22
N ALA A 518 -0.49 -7.93 6.65
CA ALA A 518 0.72 -7.69 5.85
C ALA A 518 1.95 -8.43 6.40
N SER A 519 1.77 -9.41 7.30
CA SER A 519 2.86 -10.22 7.86
C SER A 519 3.38 -11.29 6.88
N GLY A 520 2.85 -11.30 5.67
CA GLY A 520 3.27 -12.16 4.57
C GLY A 520 4.61 -11.81 3.97
N GLY A 521 5.11 -10.61 4.26
CA GLY A 521 6.45 -10.24 3.82
C GLY A 521 6.53 -9.89 2.32
N ILE A 522 5.41 -9.54 1.70
CA ILE A 522 5.35 -8.91 0.38
C ILE A 522 4.53 -7.63 0.55
N ALA A 523 4.87 -6.57 -0.17
CA ALA A 523 4.09 -5.34 -0.11
C ALA A 523 2.69 -5.57 -0.71
N VAL A 524 1.68 -5.36 0.13
CA VAL A 524 0.27 -5.62 -0.19
C VAL A 524 -0.36 -4.51 -1.04
N GLU A 525 0.22 -3.31 -1.02
CA GLU A 525 -0.26 -2.13 -1.76
C GLU A 525 0.02 -2.22 -3.27
N GLY A 526 1.04 -2.97 -3.68
CA GLY A 526 1.45 -3.05 -5.08
C GLY A 526 2.95 -3.29 -5.21
N GLY A 527 3.36 -3.88 -6.33
CA GLY A 527 4.75 -4.26 -6.61
C GLY A 527 5.64 -3.03 -6.77
N LEU A 528 5.15 -1.96 -7.40
CA LEU A 528 5.87 -0.68 -7.49
C LEU A 528 6.10 -0.05 -6.11
N TYR A 529 5.11 -0.16 -5.24
CA TYR A 529 5.11 0.41 -3.90
C TYR A 529 5.78 -0.51 -2.87
N GLY A 530 6.45 -1.58 -3.33
CA GLY A 530 7.28 -2.45 -2.51
C GLY A 530 8.37 -1.73 -1.71
N HIS A 531 8.87 -0.61 -2.25
CA HIS A 531 9.84 0.24 -1.58
C HIS A 531 9.33 0.84 -0.26
N SER A 532 8.01 0.89 -0.02
CA SER A 532 7.43 1.40 1.23
C SER A 532 7.83 0.58 2.46
N ILE A 533 8.18 -0.70 2.28
CA ILE A 533 8.73 -1.52 3.38
C ILE A 533 10.08 -0.97 3.86
N ALA A 534 10.85 -0.30 2.98
CA ALA A 534 12.06 0.40 3.37
C ALA A 534 11.77 1.57 4.32
N TYR A 535 10.55 2.14 4.32
CA TYR A 535 10.18 3.19 5.26
C TYR A 535 10.08 2.64 6.69
N ILE A 536 9.51 1.44 6.85
CA ILE A 536 9.47 0.72 8.13
C ILE A 536 10.90 0.39 8.56
N GLN A 537 11.71 -0.23 7.69
CA GLN A 537 13.10 -0.57 8.03
C GLN A 537 13.93 0.67 8.39
N GLY A 538 13.73 1.79 7.69
CA GLY A 538 14.37 3.06 8.00
C GLY A 538 13.93 3.63 9.36
N GLN A 539 12.64 3.52 9.69
CA GLN A 539 12.11 3.90 11.00
C GLN A 539 12.72 3.04 12.12
N LEU A 540 12.73 1.71 11.94
CA LEU A 540 13.26 0.75 12.91
C LEU A 540 14.76 0.92 13.11
N LEU A 541 15.53 1.09 12.02
CA LEU A 541 16.96 1.36 12.09
C LEU A 541 17.25 2.67 12.83
N ALA A 542 16.45 3.73 12.60
CA ALA A 542 16.61 5.00 13.31
C ALA A 542 16.36 4.85 14.82
N LEU A 543 15.33 4.08 15.22
CA LEU A 543 15.07 3.76 16.63
C LEU A 543 16.24 2.95 17.23
N GLN A 544 16.72 1.92 16.51
CA GLN A 544 17.85 1.09 16.93
C GLN A 544 19.14 1.89 17.11
N THR A 545 19.51 2.76 16.15
CA THR A 545 20.74 3.55 16.23
C THR A 545 20.66 4.68 17.26
N ALA A 546 19.46 5.19 17.52
CA ALA A 546 19.23 6.19 18.57
C ALA A 546 19.11 5.59 19.98
N GLY A 547 19.15 4.26 20.13
CA GLY A 547 19.02 3.56 21.42
C GLY A 547 17.59 3.46 21.96
N MET A 548 16.59 3.56 21.08
CA MET A 548 15.16 3.55 21.40
C MET A 548 14.57 2.15 21.26
N THR A 549 15.09 1.18 22.01
CA THR A 549 14.79 -0.25 21.78
C THR A 549 14.13 -0.95 22.97
N ASP A 550 13.90 -0.25 24.08
CA ASP A 550 13.40 -0.86 25.32
C ASP A 550 11.88 -1.03 25.27
N SER A 551 11.41 -2.27 25.18
CA SER A 551 9.98 -2.60 25.15
C SER A 551 9.26 -2.30 26.46
N ALA A 552 9.96 -2.16 27.58
CA ALA A 552 9.38 -1.68 28.83
C ALA A 552 9.00 -0.20 28.76
N VAL A 553 9.68 0.58 27.91
CA VAL A 553 9.43 2.01 27.70
C VAL A 553 8.43 2.23 26.58
N PHE A 554 8.63 1.55 25.45
CA PHE A 554 7.88 1.81 24.21
C PHE A 554 6.71 0.87 23.96
N GLY A 555 6.56 -0.19 24.75
CA GLY A 555 5.60 -1.26 24.50
C GLY A 555 6.15 -2.34 23.54
N PRO A 556 5.42 -3.47 23.40
CA PRO A 556 5.89 -4.63 22.64
C PRO A 556 6.06 -4.36 21.14
N GLN A 557 5.43 -3.31 20.60
CA GLN A 557 5.57 -2.94 19.19
C GLN A 557 7.00 -2.57 18.78
N ILE A 558 7.86 -2.19 19.74
CA ILE A 558 9.28 -1.91 19.45
C ILE A 558 10.03 -3.18 19.05
N ASP A 559 9.52 -4.37 19.42
CA ASP A 559 10.14 -5.65 19.09
C ASP A 559 10.06 -5.96 17.58
N LEU A 560 9.28 -5.17 16.81
CA LEU A 560 9.30 -5.22 15.35
C LEU A 560 10.71 -5.01 14.79
N ILE A 561 11.61 -4.30 15.50
CA ILE A 561 13.03 -4.14 15.15
C ILE A 561 13.71 -5.50 14.92
N GLY A 562 13.34 -6.53 15.70
CA GLY A 562 13.95 -7.84 15.64
C GLY A 562 13.02 -8.98 15.26
N SER A 563 11.88 -8.67 14.65
CA SER A 563 10.83 -9.63 14.38
C SER A 563 11.26 -10.72 13.37
N PRO A 564 10.91 -12.00 13.61
CA PRO A 564 11.03 -13.07 12.61
C PRO A 564 10.18 -12.86 11.35
N THR A 565 9.25 -11.89 11.33
CA THR A 565 8.49 -11.52 10.13
C THR A 565 9.43 -11.08 8.99
N TRP A 566 10.63 -10.59 9.32
CA TRP A 566 11.61 -10.17 8.32
C TRP A 566 12.28 -11.35 7.59
N ASP A 567 12.48 -12.50 8.25
CA ASP A 567 12.90 -13.74 7.57
C ASP A 567 11.85 -14.16 6.53
N ARG A 568 10.58 -14.02 6.92
CA ARG A 568 9.43 -14.32 6.07
C ARG A 568 9.30 -13.35 4.91
N TYR A 569 9.59 -12.07 5.10
CA TYR A 569 9.73 -11.08 4.02
C TYR A 569 10.77 -11.49 2.99
N VAL A 570 11.95 -11.88 3.45
CA VAL A 570 13.01 -12.31 2.54
C VAL A 570 12.59 -13.54 1.74
N HIS A 571 12.00 -14.56 2.38
CA HIS A 571 11.52 -15.75 1.68
C HIS A 571 10.36 -15.45 0.72
N GLY A 572 9.39 -14.63 1.13
CA GLY A 572 8.27 -14.20 0.30
C GLY A 572 8.70 -13.48 -0.96
N PHE A 573 9.63 -12.52 -0.84
CA PHE A 573 10.16 -11.79 -1.98
C PHE A 573 10.91 -12.69 -2.97
N TYR A 574 11.83 -13.55 -2.50
CA TYR A 574 12.49 -14.51 -3.39
C TYR A 574 11.51 -15.43 -4.11
N SER A 575 10.40 -15.77 -3.45
CA SER A 575 9.38 -16.64 -4.01
C SER A 575 8.61 -15.99 -5.18
N THR A 576 8.65 -14.66 -5.36
CA THR A 576 8.06 -13.99 -6.54
C THR A 576 9.02 -13.95 -7.73
N MET A 577 10.33 -14.04 -7.52
CA MET A 577 11.32 -13.94 -8.58
C MET A 577 11.23 -15.10 -9.57
N VAL A 578 11.27 -14.78 -10.86
CA VAL A 578 11.37 -15.80 -11.91
C VAL A 578 12.66 -16.64 -11.74
N PRO A 579 12.63 -17.93 -12.10
CA PRO A 579 13.79 -18.82 -11.98
C PRO A 579 15.08 -18.38 -12.72
N LYS A 580 14.96 -17.58 -13.78
CA LYS A 580 16.09 -17.27 -14.67
C LYS A 580 16.14 -15.79 -15.03
N GLN A 581 17.31 -15.18 -14.87
CA GLN A 581 17.61 -13.85 -15.40
C GLN A 581 17.66 -13.86 -16.93
N GLN A 582 17.29 -12.73 -17.54
CA GLN A 582 17.31 -12.55 -18.97
C GLN A 582 17.96 -11.22 -19.34
N VAL A 583 18.52 -11.14 -20.54
CA VAL A 583 18.88 -9.87 -21.16
C VAL A 583 17.79 -9.57 -22.19
N PRO A 584 16.88 -8.62 -21.94
CA PRO A 584 15.78 -8.36 -22.85
C PRO A 584 16.29 -7.85 -24.20
N ALA A 585 15.88 -8.48 -25.29
CA ALA A 585 16.31 -8.09 -26.64
C ALA A 585 15.85 -6.68 -27.02
N SER A 586 14.68 -6.24 -26.51
CA SER A 586 14.16 -4.88 -26.70
C SER A 586 14.95 -3.84 -25.90
N GLN A 587 15.66 -4.24 -24.84
CA GLN A 587 16.36 -3.36 -23.91
C GLN A 587 17.70 -3.96 -23.44
N PRO A 588 18.65 -4.16 -24.36
CA PRO A 588 19.92 -4.82 -24.02
C PRO A 588 20.78 -4.02 -23.03
N TYR A 589 20.53 -2.71 -22.92
CA TYR A 589 21.24 -1.80 -22.02
C TYR A 589 20.98 -2.09 -20.53
N LEU A 590 19.90 -2.79 -20.19
CA LEU A 590 19.61 -3.23 -18.82
C LEU A 590 20.56 -4.33 -18.34
N GLY A 591 21.26 -5.01 -19.26
CA GLY A 591 22.00 -6.22 -18.93
C GLY A 591 21.08 -7.33 -18.37
N PRO A 592 21.60 -8.24 -17.54
CA PRO A 592 20.79 -9.30 -16.95
C PRO A 592 19.81 -8.72 -15.91
N VAL A 593 18.54 -9.11 -16.03
CA VAL A 593 17.45 -8.77 -15.10
C VAL A 593 16.61 -9.99 -14.78
N TYR A 594 16.14 -10.08 -13.54
CA TYR A 594 15.02 -10.96 -13.19
C TYR A 594 13.70 -10.19 -13.39
N GLN A 595 12.63 -10.91 -13.73
CA GLN A 595 11.26 -10.42 -13.56
C GLN A 595 10.69 -10.96 -12.24
N ILE A 596 9.57 -10.40 -11.80
CA ILE A 596 8.80 -10.90 -10.65
C ILE A 596 7.36 -11.24 -11.04
N ALA A 597 6.78 -12.21 -10.34
CA ALA A 597 5.33 -12.33 -10.23
C ALA A 597 4.83 -11.12 -9.42
N SER A 598 4.49 -10.04 -10.11
CA SER A 598 4.14 -8.77 -9.49
C SER A 598 2.67 -8.75 -9.04
N VAL A 599 2.28 -7.66 -8.35
CA VAL A 599 0.92 -7.39 -7.86
C VAL A 599 0.63 -5.90 -8.03
N GLY A 600 -0.62 -5.52 -8.24
CA GLY A 600 -1.05 -4.10 -8.29
C GLY A 600 -0.33 -3.24 -9.32
N ASP A 601 -0.38 -1.93 -9.11
CA ASP A 601 0.19 -0.91 -9.99
C ASP A 601 1.71 -1.07 -10.19
N LEU A 602 2.15 -0.92 -11.45
CA LEU A 602 3.54 -1.03 -11.89
C LEU A 602 3.89 0.05 -12.93
N LEU A 603 4.70 1.04 -12.52
CA LEU A 603 5.25 2.11 -13.37
C LEU A 603 6.69 1.89 -13.78
N ARG A 604 7.47 1.22 -12.93
CA ARG A 604 8.92 1.21 -13.06
C ARG A 604 9.20 0.66 -14.44
N LEU A 605 10.03 1.37 -15.19
CA LEU A 605 10.34 1.08 -16.59
C LEU A 605 10.66 -0.41 -16.80
N TRP A 606 10.98 -1.17 -15.74
CA TRP A 606 11.20 -2.60 -15.79
C TRP A 606 10.43 -3.30 -14.66
N VAL A 607 9.84 -4.46 -14.93
CA VAL A 607 9.27 -5.37 -13.91
C VAL A 607 10.38 -6.08 -13.09
N THR A 608 11.39 -5.35 -12.63
CA THR A 608 12.58 -5.87 -11.95
C THR A 608 12.39 -6.00 -10.43
N PRO A 609 13.11 -6.93 -9.77
CA PRO A 609 13.05 -7.15 -8.32
C PRO A 609 13.90 -6.11 -7.54
N ASP A 610 13.81 -4.82 -7.87
CA ASP A 610 14.61 -3.84 -7.14
C ASP A 610 13.99 -3.47 -5.79
N ASN A 611 14.47 -4.16 -4.74
CA ASN A 611 14.17 -3.91 -3.33
C ASN A 611 15.45 -3.78 -2.48
N MET A 612 16.56 -3.38 -3.09
CA MET A 612 17.88 -3.36 -2.42
C MET A 612 17.88 -2.49 -1.15
N THR A 613 17.18 -1.35 -1.17
CA THR A 613 17.07 -0.44 -0.02
C THR A 613 16.51 -1.15 1.22
N THR A 614 15.42 -1.91 1.06
CA THR A 614 14.79 -2.65 2.17
C THR A 614 15.75 -3.71 2.74
N TYR A 615 16.38 -4.50 1.87
CA TYR A 615 17.31 -5.54 2.27
C TYR A 615 18.53 -4.97 3.00
N THR A 616 19.07 -3.85 2.52
CA THR A 616 20.25 -3.23 3.14
C THR A 616 19.90 -2.62 4.49
N LEU A 617 18.77 -1.92 4.62
CA LEU A 617 18.33 -1.39 5.91
C LEU A 617 18.08 -2.50 6.94
N LEU A 618 17.48 -3.62 6.52
CA LEU A 618 17.30 -4.80 7.37
C LEU A 618 18.67 -5.37 7.82
N ALA A 619 19.60 -5.59 6.90
CA ALA A 619 20.93 -6.10 7.22
C ALA A 619 21.70 -5.15 8.17
N LEU A 620 21.61 -3.83 7.95
CA LEU A 620 22.24 -2.85 8.83
C LEU A 620 21.62 -2.88 10.23
N ASN A 621 20.29 -3.01 10.33
CA ASN A 621 19.59 -3.10 11.60
C ASN A 621 19.99 -4.38 12.38
N GLU A 622 20.14 -5.50 11.69
CA GLU A 622 20.68 -6.75 12.27
C GLU A 622 22.12 -6.61 12.75
N GLN A 623 22.98 -5.94 11.98
CA GLN A 623 24.36 -5.70 12.35
C GLN A 623 24.48 -4.84 13.63
N LYS A 624 23.55 -3.90 13.86
CA LYS A 624 23.47 -3.15 15.13
C LYS A 624 23.15 -4.03 16.33
N ARG A 625 22.62 -5.22 16.10
CA ARG A 625 22.32 -6.24 17.11
C ARG A 625 23.36 -7.37 17.12
N GLY A 626 24.46 -7.24 16.36
CA GLY A 626 25.50 -8.25 16.24
C GLY A 626 25.12 -9.46 15.39
N LEU A 627 24.10 -9.32 14.53
CA LEU A 627 23.58 -10.37 13.67
C LEU A 627 23.96 -10.10 12.19
N ASN A 628 24.03 -11.16 11.39
CA ASN A 628 24.30 -11.09 9.95
C ASN A 628 23.32 -11.96 9.14
N THR A 629 22.14 -12.25 9.70
CA THR A 629 21.17 -13.22 9.16
C THR A 629 20.87 -12.97 7.67
N HIS A 630 20.65 -11.71 7.30
CA HIS A 630 20.30 -11.32 5.93
C HIS A 630 21.39 -10.54 5.18
N LEU A 631 22.62 -10.49 5.71
CA LEU A 631 23.71 -9.77 5.03
C LEU A 631 24.06 -10.39 3.68
N ASN A 632 24.10 -11.73 3.61
CA ASN A 632 24.34 -12.44 2.34
C ASN A 632 23.19 -12.21 1.35
N ASP A 633 21.93 -12.24 1.82
CA ASP A 633 20.76 -11.97 0.97
C ASP A 633 20.81 -10.55 0.38
N ALA A 634 21.11 -9.54 1.20
CA ALA A 634 21.22 -8.15 0.76
C ALA A 634 22.30 -7.97 -0.31
N ARG A 635 23.49 -8.53 -0.09
CA ARG A 635 24.59 -8.51 -1.07
C ARG A 635 24.24 -9.26 -2.35
N TRP A 636 23.56 -10.41 -2.22
CA TRP A 636 23.16 -11.21 -3.38
C TRP A 636 22.11 -10.49 -4.23
N ILE A 637 21.07 -9.92 -3.62
CA ILE A 637 20.09 -9.09 -4.34
C ILE A 637 20.80 -7.95 -5.07
N ALA A 638 21.63 -7.21 -4.34
CA ALA A 638 22.36 -6.07 -4.87
C ALA A 638 23.28 -6.42 -6.06
N LEU A 639 23.86 -7.62 -6.11
CA LEU A 639 24.79 -8.04 -7.18
C LEU A 639 24.13 -8.87 -8.28
N HIS A 640 23.05 -9.60 -8.01
CA HIS A 640 22.53 -10.59 -8.94
C HIS A 640 21.07 -10.40 -9.32
N ALA A 641 20.26 -9.75 -8.48
CA ALA A 641 18.83 -9.58 -8.76
C ALA A 641 18.52 -8.27 -9.49
N VAL A 642 19.20 -7.19 -9.11
CA VAL A 642 18.98 -5.84 -9.65
C VAL A 642 19.62 -5.68 -11.05
N GLU A 643 19.04 -4.78 -11.85
CA GLU A 643 19.43 -4.51 -13.25
C GLU A 643 20.94 -4.40 -13.48
N GLY A 644 21.44 -5.07 -14.52
CA GLY A 644 22.85 -5.07 -14.90
C GLY A 644 23.73 -6.00 -14.06
N GLY A 645 23.18 -6.65 -13.03
CA GLY A 645 23.91 -7.56 -12.15
C GLY A 645 25.15 -6.90 -11.52
N ALA A 646 26.21 -7.68 -11.31
CA ALA A 646 27.42 -7.22 -10.64
C ALA A 646 28.16 -6.15 -11.46
N ALA A 647 28.18 -6.32 -12.79
CA ALA A 647 28.79 -5.34 -13.70
C ALA A 647 28.06 -3.98 -13.68
N GLY A 648 26.75 -3.99 -13.42
CA GLY A 648 25.94 -2.76 -13.30
C GLY A 648 26.10 -2.02 -11.97
N LEU A 649 26.77 -2.59 -10.96
CA LEU A 649 26.78 -2.04 -9.59
C LEU A 649 27.26 -0.59 -9.53
N ILE A 650 28.39 -0.28 -10.16
CA ILE A 650 28.92 1.09 -10.17
C ILE A 650 27.96 2.04 -10.89
N ASN A 651 27.29 1.58 -11.96
CA ASN A 651 26.33 2.41 -12.69
C ASN A 651 25.11 2.76 -11.82
N ARG A 652 24.60 1.78 -11.04
CA ARG A 652 23.49 2.01 -10.10
C ARG A 652 23.85 3.03 -9.02
N VAL A 653 25.09 3.02 -8.52
CA VAL A 653 25.54 4.05 -7.58
C VAL A 653 25.65 5.43 -8.25
N GLN A 654 26.17 5.50 -9.49
CA GLN A 654 26.32 6.75 -10.23
C GLN A 654 24.99 7.39 -10.67
N ARG A 655 23.96 6.57 -10.90
CA ARG A 655 22.66 6.96 -11.44
C ARG A 655 21.50 6.59 -10.51
N ALA A 656 21.79 6.51 -9.22
CA ALA A 656 20.77 6.17 -8.23
C ALA A 656 19.60 7.15 -8.32
N TRP A 657 18.39 6.60 -8.17
CA TRP A 657 17.17 7.41 -8.16
C TRP A 657 17.07 8.27 -6.88
N ASN A 658 17.57 7.72 -5.77
CA ASN A 658 17.72 8.41 -4.49
C ASN A 658 19.17 8.26 -3.99
N VAL A 659 19.80 9.36 -3.54
CA VAL A 659 21.13 9.32 -2.90
C VAL A 659 21.23 8.33 -1.74
N THR A 660 20.16 8.14 -0.99
CA THR A 660 20.08 7.16 0.09
C THR A 660 20.43 5.76 -0.42
N GLU A 661 19.93 5.38 -1.61
CA GLU A 661 20.20 4.10 -2.22
C GLU A 661 21.70 3.91 -2.54
N ALA A 662 22.35 4.94 -3.09
CA ALA A 662 23.78 4.93 -3.36
C ALA A 662 24.63 4.81 -2.09
N ILE A 663 24.26 5.53 -1.02
CA ILE A 663 24.93 5.44 0.28
C ILE A 663 24.75 4.02 0.86
N LEU A 664 23.56 3.44 0.74
CA LEU A 664 23.29 2.08 1.20
C LEU A 664 24.13 1.03 0.45
N TYR A 665 24.29 1.15 -0.88
CA TYR A 665 25.24 0.30 -1.62
C TYR A 665 26.65 0.38 -1.04
N PHE A 666 27.15 1.59 -0.76
CA PHE A 666 28.46 1.77 -0.15
C PHE A 666 28.56 1.17 1.26
N MET A 667 27.49 1.27 2.07
CA MET A 667 27.45 0.70 3.42
C MET A 667 27.35 -0.82 3.44
N LEU A 668 26.84 -1.44 2.37
CA LEU A 668 26.62 -2.88 2.27
C LEU A 668 27.90 -3.68 1.93
N PHE A 669 28.78 -3.09 1.13
CA PHE A 669 29.98 -3.76 0.59
C PHE A 669 31.24 -3.31 1.33
N ASP A 670 31.57 -4.04 2.40
CA ASP A 670 32.84 -3.88 3.11
C ASP A 670 34.02 -4.25 2.20
N PRO A 671 34.91 -3.31 1.83
CA PRO A 671 36.05 -3.58 0.96
C PRO A 671 37.11 -4.48 1.62
N THR A 672 37.04 -4.70 2.93
CA THR A 672 37.95 -5.60 3.68
C THR A 672 37.44 -7.04 3.73
N ASP A 673 36.18 -7.27 3.40
CA ASP A 673 35.56 -8.59 3.38
C ASP A 673 35.67 -9.21 1.97
N PRO A 674 36.50 -10.26 1.79
CA PRO A 674 36.71 -10.87 0.47
C PRO A 674 35.46 -11.57 -0.08
N THR A 675 34.45 -11.81 0.75
CA THR A 675 33.18 -12.44 0.34
C THR A 675 32.13 -11.42 -0.08
N ALA A 676 32.34 -10.13 0.18
CA ALA A 676 31.34 -9.10 -0.05
C ALA A 676 30.88 -9.02 -1.52
N LEU A 677 31.79 -9.25 -2.47
CA LEU A 677 31.52 -9.22 -3.91
C LEU A 677 31.23 -10.59 -4.53
N ASN A 678 31.15 -11.65 -3.72
CA ASN A 678 30.84 -13.00 -4.19
C ASN A 678 29.90 -13.73 -3.21
N PRO A 679 28.69 -13.19 -2.96
CA PRO A 679 27.73 -13.80 -2.06
C PRO A 679 27.22 -15.14 -2.62
N ALA A 680 26.99 -16.11 -1.73
CA ALA A 680 26.40 -17.39 -2.12
C ALA A 680 24.93 -17.19 -2.51
N ASP A 681 24.41 -17.98 -3.47
CA ASP A 681 23.00 -17.92 -3.87
C ASP A 681 22.08 -18.44 -2.76
N PRO A 682 21.36 -17.55 -2.04
CA PRO A 682 20.59 -17.95 -0.87
C PRO A 682 19.33 -18.73 -1.25
N ARG A 683 18.89 -18.67 -2.51
CA ARG A 683 17.63 -19.26 -2.96
C ARG A 683 17.63 -20.76 -2.86
N THR A 684 18.78 -21.41 -3.11
CA THR A 684 18.91 -22.87 -3.13
C THR A 684 18.61 -23.53 -1.77
N ALA A 685 18.68 -22.77 -0.67
CA ALA A 685 18.37 -23.23 0.67
C ALA A 685 16.91 -23.01 1.08
N ARG A 686 16.09 -22.35 0.24
CA ARG A 686 14.71 -21.96 0.58
C ARG A 686 13.70 -23.01 0.15
N ALA A 687 12.59 -23.11 0.87
CA ALA A 687 11.48 -23.96 0.46
C ALA A 687 10.92 -23.51 -0.89
N THR A 688 10.51 -24.48 -1.72
CA THR A 688 9.96 -24.24 -3.05
C THR A 688 8.49 -23.79 -3.02
N ALA A 689 7.87 -23.74 -1.84
CA ALA A 689 6.53 -23.22 -1.64
C ALA A 689 6.53 -22.12 -0.58
N PHE A 690 5.68 -21.13 -0.78
CA PHE A 690 5.43 -20.03 0.14
C PHE A 690 3.94 -19.68 0.12
N ILE A 691 3.32 -19.68 1.29
CA ILE A 691 1.92 -19.25 1.45
C ILE A 691 1.91 -18.04 2.36
N ASP A 692 1.26 -16.97 1.91
CA ASP A 692 0.88 -15.79 2.67
C ASP A 692 -0.62 -15.78 2.95
N PRO A 693 -1.06 -16.23 4.15
CA PRO A 693 -2.47 -16.22 4.50
C PRO A 693 -3.06 -14.81 4.68
N GLY A 694 -2.25 -13.82 5.09
CA GLY A 694 -2.74 -12.47 5.40
C GLY A 694 -3.20 -11.72 4.16
N PHE A 695 -2.43 -11.85 3.08
CA PHE A 695 -2.78 -11.31 1.76
C PHE A 695 -3.46 -12.34 0.83
N GLY A 696 -3.59 -13.60 1.24
CA GLY A 696 -4.24 -14.62 0.42
C GLY A 696 -3.44 -15.01 -0.83
N ARG A 697 -2.12 -15.20 -0.72
CA ARG A 697 -1.21 -15.53 -1.83
C ARG A 697 -0.49 -16.86 -1.64
N LEU A 698 -0.31 -17.61 -2.71
CA LEU A 698 0.47 -18.85 -2.79
C LEU A 698 1.47 -18.75 -3.96
N LEU A 699 2.73 -19.04 -3.67
CA LEU A 699 3.80 -19.16 -4.66
C LEU A 699 4.41 -20.57 -4.52
N ALA A 700 4.48 -21.31 -5.61
CA ALA A 700 5.08 -22.64 -5.63
C ALA A 700 5.94 -22.83 -6.87
N ARG A 701 7.07 -23.52 -6.72
CA ARG A 701 7.98 -23.85 -7.81
C ARG A 701 8.46 -25.29 -7.72
N THR A 702 8.96 -25.84 -8.84
CA THR A 702 9.50 -27.21 -8.86
C THR A 702 10.84 -27.32 -8.15
N ASP A 703 11.69 -26.29 -8.29
CA ASP A 703 13.03 -26.19 -7.75
C ASP A 703 13.54 -24.74 -7.88
N TRP A 704 14.82 -24.48 -7.59
CA TRP A 704 15.46 -23.16 -7.72
C TRP A 704 16.42 -23.06 -8.91
N THR A 705 16.45 -24.06 -9.80
CA THR A 705 17.26 -24.02 -11.01
C THR A 705 16.63 -23.09 -12.06
N PRO A 706 17.39 -22.61 -13.06
CA PRO A 706 16.85 -21.80 -14.15
C PRO A 706 15.73 -22.45 -14.97
N ASN A 707 15.52 -23.77 -14.85
CA ASN A 707 14.51 -24.52 -15.58
C ASN A 707 13.22 -24.73 -14.78
N ALA A 708 13.16 -24.24 -13.53
CA ALA A 708 11.99 -24.44 -12.69
C ALA A 708 10.72 -23.86 -13.33
N THR A 709 9.60 -24.50 -13.00
CA THR A 709 8.27 -23.91 -13.24
C THR A 709 7.83 -23.19 -11.98
N LEU A 710 7.27 -21.99 -12.12
CA LEU A 710 6.74 -21.16 -11.04
C LEU A 710 5.24 -20.95 -11.27
N PHE A 711 4.46 -21.27 -10.24
CA PHE A 711 3.03 -21.02 -10.13
C PHE A 711 2.78 -19.97 -9.05
N ASP A 712 2.03 -18.93 -9.39
CA ASP A 712 1.56 -17.88 -8.46
C ASP A 712 0.04 -17.89 -8.46
N PHE A 713 -0.56 -17.84 -7.29
CA PHE A 713 -2.00 -17.65 -7.10
C PHE A 713 -2.22 -16.58 -6.04
N ARG A 714 -3.21 -15.71 -6.24
CA ARG A 714 -3.62 -14.75 -5.22
C ARG A 714 -5.11 -14.45 -5.23
N ALA A 715 -5.65 -14.23 -4.04
CA ALA A 715 -7.00 -13.75 -3.80
C ALA A 715 -7.01 -13.04 -2.46
N GLY A 716 -6.55 -11.78 -2.49
CA GLY A 716 -6.37 -10.94 -1.32
C GLY A 716 -7.43 -9.86 -1.17
N TRP A 717 -7.38 -9.19 -0.02
CA TRP A 717 -8.16 -7.98 0.20
C TRP A 717 -7.62 -6.81 -0.64
N SER A 718 -8.51 -5.93 -1.11
CA SER A 718 -8.18 -4.80 -1.98
C SER A 718 -8.86 -3.52 -1.47
N THR A 719 -8.25 -2.88 -0.46
CA THR A 719 -8.85 -1.74 0.26
C THR A 719 -7.91 -0.56 0.49
N ILE A 720 -6.66 -0.66 0.08
CA ILE A 720 -5.74 0.49 0.00
C ILE A 720 -5.43 0.76 -1.48
N ASN A 721 -4.92 1.96 -1.76
CA ASN A 721 -4.49 2.40 -3.09
C ASN A 721 -3.51 1.41 -3.76
N HIS A 722 -3.39 1.52 -5.09
CA HIS A 722 -2.46 0.74 -5.94
C HIS A 722 -2.71 -0.78 -6.00
N GLN A 723 -3.74 -1.27 -5.32
CA GLN A 723 -4.23 -2.64 -5.45
C GLN A 723 -5.24 -2.76 -6.61
N ASP A 724 -5.17 -3.87 -7.32
CA ASP A 724 -5.99 -4.13 -8.51
C ASP A 724 -7.26 -4.93 -8.17
N CYS A 725 -8.16 -5.03 -9.15
CA CYS A 725 -9.38 -5.85 -9.08
C CYS A 725 -9.09 -7.31 -9.47
N ASP A 726 -8.16 -7.94 -8.76
CA ASP A 726 -7.42 -9.12 -9.21
C ASP A 726 -7.65 -10.39 -8.38
N ALA A 727 -8.58 -10.40 -7.43
CA ALA A 727 -8.72 -11.57 -6.56
C ALA A 727 -9.09 -12.83 -7.38
N GLY A 728 -8.42 -13.94 -7.09
CA GLY A 728 -8.50 -15.17 -7.86
C GLY A 728 -7.49 -15.27 -9.02
N GLN A 729 -6.64 -14.26 -9.21
CA GLN A 729 -5.54 -14.26 -10.19
C GLN A 729 -4.60 -15.45 -10.02
N PHE A 730 -4.05 -15.94 -11.14
CA PHE A 730 -2.96 -16.90 -11.15
C PHE A 730 -1.97 -16.65 -12.31
N GLN A 731 -0.74 -17.12 -12.19
CA GLN A 731 0.31 -16.96 -13.20
C GLN A 731 1.12 -18.25 -13.35
N LEU A 732 1.70 -18.48 -14.52
CA LEU A 732 2.53 -19.66 -14.79
C LEU A 732 3.75 -19.28 -15.64
N TYR A 733 4.93 -19.47 -15.06
CA TYR A 733 6.23 -19.29 -15.71
C TYR A 733 6.91 -20.63 -15.86
N ARG A 734 7.50 -20.90 -17.03
CA ARG A 734 8.19 -22.16 -17.30
C ARG A 734 9.37 -21.96 -18.23
N ARG A 735 10.50 -22.62 -17.92
CA ARG A 735 11.69 -22.73 -18.78
C ARG A 735 12.17 -21.41 -19.41
N GLY A 736 12.11 -20.33 -18.66
CA GLY A 736 12.65 -19.06 -19.11
C GLY A 736 11.62 -18.05 -19.59
N GLU A 737 10.32 -18.31 -19.58
CA GLU A 737 9.33 -17.31 -19.99
C GLU A 737 7.97 -17.51 -19.33
N TRP A 738 7.17 -16.45 -19.35
CA TRP A 738 5.78 -16.49 -18.92
C TRP A 738 4.91 -17.18 -19.98
N LEU A 739 4.14 -18.17 -19.54
CA LEU A 739 3.08 -18.77 -20.35
C LEU A 739 1.79 -17.94 -20.24
N THR A 740 1.53 -17.48 -19.02
CA THR A 740 0.52 -16.48 -18.69
C THR A 740 0.98 -15.71 -17.47
N LYS A 741 0.78 -14.40 -17.50
CA LYS A 741 1.21 -13.45 -16.46
C LYS A 741 0.13 -12.39 -16.36
N GLU A 742 -0.12 -11.90 -15.17
CA GLU A 742 -0.91 -10.69 -15.01
C GLU A 742 -0.40 -9.56 -15.93
N PHE A 743 -1.32 -8.74 -16.43
CA PHE A 743 -0.98 -7.54 -17.17
C PHE A 743 -0.44 -6.45 -16.22
N SER A 744 0.82 -6.03 -16.39
CA SER A 744 1.43 -4.96 -15.59
C SER A 744 1.28 -3.59 -16.24
N SER A 745 0.70 -2.65 -15.49
CA SER A 745 0.48 -1.28 -15.94
C SER A 745 0.36 -0.31 -14.77
N TYR A 746 0.38 0.99 -15.08
CA TYR A 746 -0.06 2.06 -14.20
C TYR A 746 -1.06 2.92 -14.94
N ASP A 747 -2.25 2.36 -15.10
CA ASP A 747 -3.22 2.87 -16.05
C ASP A 747 -3.94 4.09 -15.47
N ASN A 748 -3.84 5.24 -16.15
CA ASN A 748 -4.49 6.47 -15.70
C ASN A 748 -6.00 6.47 -15.97
N ASN A 749 -6.47 5.55 -16.83
CA ASN A 749 -7.87 5.41 -17.17
C ASN A 749 -8.57 4.31 -16.35
N THR A 750 -7.84 3.66 -15.42
CA THR A 750 -8.28 2.60 -14.49
C THR A 750 -8.70 1.28 -15.14
N ASN A 751 -8.69 1.20 -16.47
CA ASN A 751 -9.09 0.01 -17.21
C ASN A 751 -8.10 -1.14 -16.95
N GLY A 752 -6.80 -0.87 -16.91
CA GLY A 752 -5.74 -1.83 -16.62
C GLY A 752 -5.89 -2.53 -15.25
N GLN A 753 -6.48 -1.86 -14.27
CA GLN A 753 -6.73 -2.41 -12.93
C GLN A 753 -7.95 -3.35 -12.88
N SER A 754 -8.80 -3.32 -13.92
CA SER A 754 -10.02 -4.11 -14.01
C SER A 754 -9.73 -5.61 -14.12
N SER A 755 -10.62 -6.45 -13.56
CA SER A 755 -10.52 -7.93 -13.59
C SER A 755 -10.36 -8.53 -14.99
N ILE A 756 -10.71 -7.79 -16.05
CA ILE A 756 -10.57 -8.25 -17.44
C ILE A 756 -9.11 -8.35 -17.91
N TRP A 757 -8.15 -7.71 -17.22
CA TRP A 757 -6.71 -7.83 -17.52
C TRP A 757 -5.97 -8.73 -16.53
N HIS A 758 -6.74 -9.46 -15.73
CA HIS A 758 -6.28 -10.43 -14.75
C HIS A 758 -6.80 -11.81 -15.14
N ASN A 759 -6.07 -12.88 -14.80
CA ASN A 759 -6.53 -14.26 -15.00
C ASN A 759 -7.56 -14.60 -13.94
N THR A 760 -8.73 -13.97 -14.01
CA THR A 760 -9.85 -14.14 -13.09
C THR A 760 -11.18 -13.97 -13.87
N LEU A 761 -12.30 -13.94 -13.15
CA LEU A 761 -13.61 -13.78 -13.74
C LEU A 761 -13.94 -12.31 -14.05
N ALA A 762 -14.80 -12.10 -15.03
CA ALA A 762 -15.51 -10.84 -15.20
C ALA A 762 -17.03 -11.11 -15.22
N LEU A 763 -17.74 -10.56 -14.26
CA LEU A 763 -19.14 -10.82 -13.95
C LEU A 763 -19.92 -9.52 -14.04
N LYS A 764 -20.83 -9.42 -15.02
CA LYS A 764 -21.65 -8.22 -15.17
C LYS A 764 -22.61 -8.13 -13.99
N ASN A 765 -22.54 -7.01 -13.26
CA ASN A 765 -23.47 -6.70 -12.18
C ASN A 765 -24.67 -5.90 -12.71
N TRP A 766 -25.73 -5.78 -11.91
CA TRP A 766 -26.97 -5.08 -12.23
C TRP A 766 -27.29 -4.03 -11.16
N CYS A 767 -27.86 -2.91 -11.60
CA CYS A 767 -28.24 -1.78 -10.76
C CYS A 767 -29.72 -1.47 -11.03
N SER A 768 -30.53 -1.34 -9.97
CA SER A 768 -31.95 -1.02 -10.13
C SER A 768 -32.18 0.40 -10.68
N ASP A 769 -31.25 1.32 -10.42
CA ASP A 769 -31.29 2.69 -10.94
C ASP A 769 -30.73 2.79 -12.37
N GLY A 770 -30.42 1.66 -13.01
CA GLY A 770 -29.82 1.61 -14.34
C GLY A 770 -28.31 1.84 -14.31
N THR A 771 -27.87 3.09 -14.44
CA THR A 771 -26.43 3.43 -14.34
C THR A 771 -26.11 3.88 -12.92
N PRO A 772 -25.26 3.15 -12.17
CA PRO A 772 -24.91 3.54 -10.82
C PRO A 772 -24.10 4.86 -10.77
N PHE A 773 -24.25 5.60 -9.68
CA PHE A 773 -23.35 6.69 -9.28
C PHE A 773 -22.04 6.10 -8.75
N LEU A 774 -21.03 6.16 -9.60
CA LEU A 774 -19.70 5.58 -9.41
C LEU A 774 -18.66 6.68 -9.21
N GLN A 775 -17.61 6.38 -8.44
CA GLN A 775 -16.39 7.19 -8.45
C GLN A 775 -15.70 7.08 -9.81
N HIS A 776 -14.86 8.06 -10.15
CA HIS A 776 -14.27 8.16 -11.49
C HIS A 776 -13.49 6.87 -11.87
N PHE A 777 -12.79 6.26 -10.91
CA PHE A 777 -12.05 5.01 -11.13
C PHE A 777 -12.92 3.75 -11.21
N GLU A 778 -14.17 3.79 -10.75
CA GLU A 778 -15.07 2.63 -10.75
C GLU A 778 -15.84 2.46 -12.08
N SER A 779 -15.81 3.49 -12.93
CA SER A 779 -16.64 3.52 -14.14
C SER A 779 -16.28 2.39 -15.12
N SER A 780 -14.98 2.12 -15.28
CA SER A 780 -14.49 1.01 -16.09
C SER A 780 -14.87 -0.34 -15.47
N TYR A 781 -14.85 -0.46 -14.14
CA TYR A 781 -15.14 -1.71 -13.42
C TYR A 781 -16.56 -2.21 -13.69
N PHE A 782 -17.56 -1.34 -13.57
CA PHE A 782 -18.95 -1.74 -13.80
C PHE A 782 -19.22 -2.17 -15.25
N VAL A 783 -18.65 -1.46 -16.23
CA VAL A 783 -18.81 -1.80 -17.65
C VAL A 783 -18.18 -3.16 -17.94
N ASN A 784 -16.99 -3.39 -17.38
CA ASN A 784 -16.19 -4.58 -17.61
C ASN A 784 -16.63 -5.81 -16.80
N GLY A 785 -17.53 -5.66 -15.82
CA GLY A 785 -17.88 -6.73 -14.89
C GLY A 785 -16.74 -7.06 -13.92
N SER A 786 -15.96 -6.06 -13.55
CA SER A 786 -14.82 -6.20 -12.64
C SER A 786 -15.27 -6.39 -11.20
N GLN A 787 -14.34 -6.85 -10.38
CA GLN A 787 -14.38 -6.65 -8.92
C GLN A 787 -14.24 -5.16 -8.58
N PHE A 788 -14.44 -4.82 -7.31
CA PHE A 788 -14.25 -3.48 -6.75
C PHE A 788 -13.09 -3.47 -5.76
N ASN A 789 -12.27 -2.42 -5.80
CA ASN A 789 -11.13 -2.19 -4.90
C ASN A 789 -11.37 -0.96 -3.99
N ASN A 790 -10.32 -0.48 -3.31
CA ASN A 790 -10.34 0.74 -2.47
C ASN A 790 -11.46 0.77 -1.42
N GLY A 791 -11.84 -0.41 -0.90
CA GLY A 791 -12.87 -0.54 0.14
C GLY A 791 -14.30 -0.42 -0.36
N MET A 792 -14.52 -0.37 -1.68
CA MET A 792 -15.86 -0.30 -2.27
C MET A 792 -16.54 -1.67 -2.38
N SER A 793 -15.79 -2.77 -2.29
CA SER A 793 -16.37 -4.12 -2.32
C SER A 793 -17.21 -4.41 -1.07
N ALA A 794 -18.10 -5.40 -1.16
CA ALA A 794 -18.90 -5.88 -0.04
C ALA A 794 -18.07 -6.60 1.03
N GLY A 795 -16.79 -6.82 0.77
CA GLY A 795 -15.83 -7.44 1.66
C GLY A 795 -14.76 -8.23 0.93
N ASP A 796 -13.90 -8.87 1.71
CA ASP A 796 -12.72 -9.59 1.21
C ASP A 796 -13.07 -10.98 0.67
N PRO A 797 -12.20 -11.54 -0.20
CA PRO A 797 -12.30 -12.94 -0.56
C PRO A 797 -11.99 -13.85 0.64
N VAL A 798 -12.57 -15.06 0.63
CA VAL A 798 -12.24 -16.10 1.61
C VAL A 798 -11.43 -17.17 0.90
N THR A 799 -10.15 -17.26 1.22
CA THR A 799 -9.18 -18.05 0.46
C THR A 799 -8.54 -19.14 1.33
N ALA A 800 -8.58 -20.39 0.84
CA ALA A 800 -7.89 -21.54 1.39
C ALA A 800 -6.80 -21.99 0.42
N MET A 801 -5.60 -22.27 0.93
CA MET A 801 -4.43 -22.61 0.12
C MET A 801 -3.61 -23.72 0.77
N SER A 802 -3.05 -24.59 -0.05
CA SER A 802 -2.20 -25.70 0.38
C SER A 802 -1.20 -26.08 -0.70
N THR A 803 -0.13 -26.75 -0.28
CA THR A 803 0.87 -27.34 -1.17
C THR A 803 1.23 -28.72 -0.66
N GLY A 804 1.55 -29.64 -1.57
CA GLY A 804 2.04 -30.96 -1.23
C GLY A 804 2.94 -31.54 -2.32
N PRO A 805 3.39 -32.78 -2.16
CA PRO A 805 4.28 -33.43 -3.13
C PRO A 805 3.65 -33.49 -4.53
N GLY A 806 4.15 -32.65 -5.45
CA GLY A 806 3.70 -32.59 -6.84
C GLY A 806 2.46 -31.71 -7.08
N TYR A 807 1.99 -30.92 -6.11
CA TYR A 807 0.87 -30.00 -6.36
C TYR A 807 0.90 -28.70 -5.54
N ALA A 808 0.21 -27.70 -6.06
CA ALA A 808 -0.28 -26.55 -5.29
C ALA A 808 -1.77 -26.36 -5.53
N TYR A 809 -2.52 -25.96 -4.51
CA TYR A 809 -3.96 -25.83 -4.58
C TYR A 809 -4.45 -24.57 -3.90
N ALA A 810 -5.47 -23.95 -4.50
CA ALA A 810 -6.19 -22.84 -3.90
C ALA A 810 -7.69 -22.93 -4.17
N SER A 811 -8.47 -22.48 -3.19
CA SER A 811 -9.93 -22.33 -3.25
C SER A 811 -10.31 -20.97 -2.73
N THR A 812 -11.15 -20.22 -3.42
CA THR A 812 -11.54 -18.88 -2.99
C THR A 812 -13.00 -18.58 -3.30
N ASP A 813 -13.68 -17.97 -2.34
CA ASP A 813 -14.96 -17.29 -2.53
C ASP A 813 -14.67 -15.81 -2.83
N LEU A 814 -15.07 -15.39 -4.03
CA LEU A 814 -14.86 -14.06 -4.59
C LEU A 814 -16.15 -13.24 -4.59
N THR A 815 -17.28 -13.78 -4.11
CA THR A 815 -18.62 -13.20 -4.27
C THR A 815 -18.67 -11.76 -3.77
N LYS A 816 -18.04 -11.49 -2.62
CA LYS A 816 -17.99 -10.15 -2.02
C LYS A 816 -17.16 -9.15 -2.85
N CYS A 817 -16.14 -9.61 -3.55
CA CYS A 817 -15.28 -8.76 -4.39
C CYS A 817 -16.04 -8.17 -5.59
N TYR A 818 -17.00 -8.91 -6.14
CA TYR A 818 -17.81 -8.46 -7.29
C TYR A 818 -19.03 -7.63 -6.91
N ASN A 819 -19.32 -7.49 -5.63
CA ASN A 819 -20.48 -6.77 -5.12
C ASN A 819 -20.06 -5.46 -4.46
N ARG A 820 -20.84 -4.40 -4.66
CA ARG A 820 -20.61 -3.05 -4.12
C ARG A 820 -21.86 -2.58 -3.37
N PRO A 821 -21.85 -2.55 -2.03
CA PRO A 821 -22.99 -2.09 -1.27
C PRO A 821 -23.19 -0.58 -1.42
N SER A 822 -24.43 -0.12 -1.30
CA SER A 822 -24.76 1.29 -1.14
C SER A 822 -25.78 1.44 -0.03
N VAL A 823 -25.29 1.67 1.19
CA VAL A 823 -26.13 1.65 2.40
C VAL A 823 -27.15 2.79 2.41
N TRP A 824 -26.73 3.98 1.98
CA TRP A 824 -27.58 5.18 2.00
C TRP A 824 -28.47 5.31 0.76
N THR A 825 -28.07 4.69 -0.35
CA THR A 825 -28.83 4.70 -1.61
C THR A 825 -28.94 3.27 -2.13
N PRO A 826 -29.78 2.40 -1.54
CA PRO A 826 -29.83 0.98 -1.90
C PRO A 826 -30.09 0.72 -3.39
N GLY A 827 -30.80 1.61 -4.08
CA GLY A 827 -31.03 1.52 -5.53
C GLY A 827 -29.76 1.65 -6.39
N ASN A 828 -28.70 2.21 -5.81
CA ASN A 828 -27.37 2.39 -6.40
C ASN A 828 -26.39 1.24 -6.08
N ALA A 829 -26.85 0.22 -5.35
CA ALA A 829 -26.01 -0.92 -5.00
C ALA A 829 -25.82 -1.87 -6.19
N LEU A 830 -24.66 -2.52 -6.25
CA LEU A 830 -24.34 -3.56 -7.24
C LEU A 830 -24.18 -4.87 -6.51
N MET A 831 -25.30 -5.55 -6.23
CA MET A 831 -25.34 -6.75 -5.39
C MET A 831 -25.85 -7.99 -6.16
N ASP A 832 -25.83 -7.95 -7.49
CA ASP A 832 -26.47 -8.98 -8.31
C ASP A 832 -25.73 -10.31 -8.34
N ILE A 833 -24.43 -10.31 -8.05
CA ILE A 833 -23.63 -11.52 -8.06
C ILE A 833 -23.94 -12.33 -6.81
N SER A 834 -24.74 -13.39 -6.98
CA SER A 834 -25.15 -14.27 -5.88
C SER A 834 -24.10 -15.34 -5.56
N HIS A 835 -23.15 -15.59 -6.49
CA HIS A 835 -22.03 -16.51 -6.26
C HIS A 835 -20.88 -16.20 -7.22
N ALA A 836 -19.65 -16.16 -6.70
CA ALA A 836 -18.42 -16.21 -7.49
C ALA A 836 -17.36 -17.00 -6.70
N SER A 837 -16.82 -18.08 -7.25
CA SER A 837 -15.77 -18.84 -6.58
C SER A 837 -14.82 -19.48 -7.58
N ARG A 838 -13.58 -19.69 -7.17
CA ARG A 838 -12.55 -20.42 -7.93
C ARG A 838 -11.98 -21.55 -7.09
N ALA A 839 -11.74 -22.69 -7.73
CA ALA A 839 -10.82 -23.71 -7.22
C ALA A 839 -9.81 -24.06 -8.32
N ILE A 840 -8.53 -24.12 -7.96
CA ILE A 840 -7.44 -24.37 -8.91
C ILE A 840 -6.43 -25.32 -8.28
N VAL A 841 -6.03 -26.34 -9.04
CA VAL A 841 -4.89 -27.20 -8.70
C VAL A 841 -3.85 -27.12 -9.80
N TRP A 842 -2.62 -26.77 -9.44
CA TRP A 842 -1.45 -26.93 -10.29
C TRP A 842 -0.84 -28.30 -10.01
N LEU A 843 -0.92 -29.18 -11.00
CA LEU A 843 -0.28 -30.48 -11.04
C LEU A 843 1.11 -30.31 -11.64
N GLN A 844 2.12 -30.48 -10.80
CA GLN A 844 3.50 -30.20 -11.18
C GLN A 844 3.99 -31.18 -12.24
N PRO A 845 4.81 -30.74 -13.20
CA PRO A 845 5.22 -29.34 -13.41
C PRO A 845 4.27 -28.53 -14.30
N ASP A 846 3.44 -29.16 -15.13
CA ASP A 846 3.00 -28.54 -16.38
C ASP A 846 1.49 -28.26 -16.51
N VAL A 847 0.66 -28.73 -15.58
CA VAL A 847 -0.80 -28.71 -15.76
C VAL A 847 -1.49 -27.91 -14.67
N ALA A 848 -2.40 -27.00 -15.04
CA ALA A 848 -3.32 -26.36 -14.10
C ALA A 848 -4.77 -26.70 -14.48
N VAL A 849 -5.55 -27.19 -13.51
CA VAL A 849 -6.98 -27.45 -13.66
C VAL A 849 -7.75 -26.41 -12.86
N ILE A 850 -8.59 -25.63 -13.54
CA ILE A 850 -9.35 -24.51 -12.96
C ILE A 850 -10.84 -24.84 -13.03
N TYR A 851 -11.53 -24.66 -11.91
CA TYR A 851 -12.97 -24.77 -11.81
C TYR A 851 -13.59 -23.53 -11.17
N ASP A 852 -14.28 -22.74 -11.99
CA ASP A 852 -14.97 -21.53 -11.54
C ASP A 852 -16.48 -21.72 -11.53
N ARG A 853 -17.14 -21.05 -10.58
CA ARG A 853 -18.59 -21.01 -10.42
C ARG A 853 -19.01 -19.55 -10.37
N ALA A 854 -19.97 -19.16 -11.18
CA ALA A 854 -20.55 -17.83 -11.11
C ALA A 854 -22.07 -17.88 -11.25
N ALA A 855 -22.77 -17.06 -10.47
CA ALA A 855 -24.20 -16.90 -10.54
C ALA A 855 -24.60 -15.44 -10.33
N SER A 856 -25.68 -15.03 -10.98
CA SER A 856 -26.30 -13.72 -10.87
C SER A 856 -27.80 -13.88 -10.62
N VAL A 857 -28.42 -12.93 -9.91
CA VAL A 857 -29.86 -12.94 -9.65
C VAL A 857 -30.62 -12.64 -10.95
N HIS A 858 -30.16 -11.67 -11.73
CA HIS A 858 -30.79 -11.32 -13.01
C HIS A 858 -30.23 -12.11 -14.19
N THR A 859 -31.11 -12.39 -15.17
CA THR A 859 -30.80 -13.07 -16.43
C THR A 859 -30.13 -12.13 -17.43
N GLY A 860 -29.37 -12.67 -18.39
CA GLY A 860 -28.84 -11.87 -19.51
C GLY A 860 -27.54 -11.11 -19.18
N LEU A 861 -27.03 -11.26 -17.96
CA LEU A 861 -25.76 -10.68 -17.53
C LEU A 861 -24.59 -11.62 -17.87
N PHE A 862 -23.61 -11.11 -18.62
CA PHE A 862 -22.46 -11.90 -19.03
C PHE A 862 -21.63 -12.38 -17.84
N LYS A 863 -21.01 -13.53 -18.02
CA LYS A 863 -20.04 -14.14 -17.11
C LYS A 863 -18.90 -14.67 -17.95
N ARG A 864 -17.68 -14.21 -17.66
CA ARG A 864 -16.51 -14.43 -18.51
C ARG A 864 -15.36 -14.97 -17.68
N PHE A 865 -14.65 -15.93 -18.23
CA PHE A 865 -13.30 -16.28 -17.81
C PHE A 865 -12.30 -15.51 -18.68
N ASN A 866 -11.34 -14.83 -18.05
CA ASN A 866 -10.25 -14.14 -18.74
C ASN A 866 -8.92 -14.85 -18.47
N LEU A 867 -8.08 -14.93 -19.50
CA LEU A 867 -6.71 -15.42 -19.40
C LEU A 867 -5.82 -14.54 -20.29
N THR A 868 -4.91 -13.78 -19.70
CA THR A 868 -3.89 -13.02 -20.38
C THR A 868 -2.90 -13.94 -21.08
N LEU A 869 -2.48 -13.55 -22.28
CA LEU A 869 -1.65 -14.36 -23.16
C LEU A 869 -0.42 -13.57 -23.62
N THR A 870 0.71 -14.27 -23.73
CA THR A 870 1.98 -13.72 -24.21
C THR A 870 2.15 -13.79 -25.73
N ALA A 871 1.23 -14.46 -26.42
CA ALA A 871 1.12 -14.50 -27.87
C ALA A 871 -0.34 -14.73 -28.31
N PRO A 872 -0.73 -14.38 -29.54
CA PRO A 872 -2.09 -14.63 -30.01
C PRO A 872 -2.37 -16.14 -30.13
N PRO A 873 -3.54 -16.63 -29.70
CA PRO A 873 -3.88 -18.05 -29.78
C PRO A 873 -4.38 -18.44 -31.17
N THR A 874 -4.14 -19.69 -31.56
CA THR A 874 -4.97 -20.38 -32.55
C THR A 874 -6.19 -20.97 -31.84
N ILE A 875 -7.41 -20.59 -32.25
CA ILE A 875 -8.66 -21.05 -31.63
C ILE A 875 -9.32 -22.12 -32.51
N ASP A 876 -9.53 -23.30 -31.93
CA ASP A 876 -10.36 -24.39 -32.45
C ASP A 876 -11.70 -24.36 -31.71
N GLY A 877 -12.68 -23.65 -32.29
CA GLY A 877 -14.01 -23.49 -31.70
C GLY A 877 -14.77 -24.81 -31.57
N THR A 878 -14.57 -25.76 -32.50
CA THR A 878 -15.23 -27.07 -32.49
C THR A 878 -14.83 -27.89 -31.26
N ASN A 879 -13.54 -27.90 -30.93
CA ASN A 879 -13.02 -28.59 -29.75
C ASN A 879 -12.87 -27.68 -28.52
N ARG A 880 -13.36 -26.43 -28.58
CA ARG A 880 -13.27 -25.41 -27.52
C ARG A 880 -11.85 -25.30 -26.92
N ARG A 881 -10.87 -25.23 -27.82
CA ARG A 881 -9.44 -25.23 -27.48
C ARG A 881 -8.75 -24.00 -28.03
N ALA A 882 -7.93 -23.35 -27.21
CA ALA A 882 -6.95 -22.37 -27.66
C ALA A 882 -5.53 -22.94 -27.54
N THR A 883 -4.71 -22.73 -28.56
CA THR A 883 -3.30 -23.10 -28.57
C THR A 883 -2.46 -21.84 -28.73
N VAL A 884 -1.59 -21.57 -27.78
CA VAL A 884 -0.63 -20.46 -27.82
C VAL A 884 0.76 -21.02 -28.03
N VAL A 885 1.52 -20.43 -28.95
CA VAL A 885 2.96 -20.64 -29.07
C VAL A 885 3.63 -19.39 -28.53
N THR A 886 4.32 -19.51 -27.41
CA THR A 886 4.99 -18.38 -26.75
C THR A 886 6.15 -17.85 -27.61
N PRO A 887 6.64 -16.63 -27.35
CA PRO A 887 7.79 -16.10 -28.07
C PRO A 887 9.05 -17.00 -28.00
N GLY A 888 9.24 -17.73 -26.90
CA GLY A 888 10.30 -18.72 -26.73
C GLY A 888 10.01 -20.10 -27.33
N GLY A 889 8.85 -20.29 -27.98
CA GLY A 889 8.50 -21.50 -28.72
C GLY A 889 7.81 -22.61 -27.90
N GLN A 890 7.47 -22.34 -26.64
CA GLN A 890 6.67 -23.27 -25.82
C GLN A 890 5.20 -23.25 -26.22
N TYR A 891 4.49 -24.33 -25.93
CA TYR A 891 3.06 -24.46 -26.15
C TYR A 891 2.31 -24.28 -24.83
N LEU A 892 1.28 -23.44 -24.85
CA LEU A 892 0.22 -23.42 -23.84
C LEU A 892 -1.08 -23.86 -24.51
N PHE A 893 -1.60 -25.02 -24.09
CA PHE A 893 -2.90 -25.50 -24.50
C PHE A 893 -3.94 -25.15 -23.44
N VAL A 894 -5.05 -24.55 -23.86
CA VAL A 894 -6.20 -24.22 -23.02
C VAL A 894 -7.38 -25.03 -23.53
N ASN A 895 -7.74 -26.11 -22.83
CA ASN A 895 -8.92 -26.90 -23.14
C ASN A 895 -10.09 -26.45 -22.26
N THR A 896 -11.20 -26.05 -22.87
CA THR A 896 -12.43 -25.67 -22.17
C THR A 896 -13.43 -26.82 -22.20
N LEU A 897 -13.64 -27.45 -21.04
CA LEU A 897 -14.58 -28.57 -20.89
C LEU A 897 -15.98 -28.07 -20.52
N LEU A 898 -16.07 -27.02 -19.70
CA LEU A 898 -17.31 -26.31 -19.36
C LEU A 898 -17.13 -24.79 -19.54
N PRO A 899 -18.20 -24.07 -19.96
CA PRO A 899 -19.51 -24.59 -20.32
C PRO A 899 -19.48 -25.39 -21.63
N THR A 900 -20.46 -26.27 -21.85
CA THR A 900 -20.54 -27.08 -23.07
C THR A 900 -20.73 -26.25 -24.33
N ASN A 901 -21.36 -25.08 -24.19
CA ASN A 901 -21.64 -24.12 -25.26
C ASN A 901 -20.65 -22.94 -25.28
N ALA A 902 -19.45 -23.12 -24.72
CA ALA A 902 -18.47 -22.04 -24.62
C ALA A 902 -18.07 -21.47 -25.99
N THR A 903 -18.03 -20.15 -26.08
CA THR A 903 -17.37 -19.41 -27.15
C THR A 903 -16.03 -18.88 -26.66
N LEU A 904 -14.97 -19.04 -27.47
CA LEU A 904 -13.62 -18.55 -27.19
C LEU A 904 -13.31 -17.39 -28.14
N SER A 905 -12.78 -16.29 -27.61
CA SER A 905 -12.34 -15.14 -28.41
C SER A 905 -11.03 -14.56 -27.88
N TYR A 906 -10.25 -13.93 -28.77
CA TYR A 906 -9.02 -13.23 -28.41
C TYR A 906 -9.20 -11.72 -28.51
N VAL A 907 -8.81 -11.00 -27.47
CA VAL A 907 -8.87 -9.53 -27.39
C VAL A 907 -7.45 -8.99 -27.18
N PRO A 908 -6.86 -8.28 -28.16
CA PRO A 908 -5.55 -7.64 -27.98
C PRO A 908 -5.66 -6.41 -27.07
N VAL A 909 -4.54 -6.00 -26.46
CA VAL A 909 -4.49 -4.82 -25.58
C VAL A 909 -4.59 -3.47 -26.32
N ASN A 910 -4.41 -3.45 -27.64
CA ASN A 910 -4.29 -2.28 -28.52
C ASN A 910 -5.07 -1.02 -28.09
N GLY A 911 -4.37 -0.07 -27.46
CA GLY A 911 -4.90 1.26 -27.11
C GLY A 911 -5.89 1.30 -25.94
N THR A 912 -6.14 0.17 -25.28
CA THR A 912 -7.10 0.07 -24.17
C THR A 912 -6.49 0.37 -22.79
N ILE A 913 -5.17 0.31 -22.68
CA ILE A 913 -4.38 0.61 -21.47
C ILE A 913 -3.37 1.69 -21.84
N THR A 914 -3.28 2.78 -21.05
CA THR A 914 -2.49 3.96 -21.47
C THR A 914 -1.00 3.83 -21.15
N ASN A 915 -0.63 3.23 -20.03
CA ASN A 915 0.76 3.13 -19.57
C ASN A 915 1.10 1.68 -19.22
N ILE A 916 1.54 0.92 -20.24
CA ILE A 916 1.99 -0.45 -20.09
C ILE A 916 3.42 -0.45 -19.53
N ALA A 917 3.71 -1.28 -18.53
CA ALA A 917 5.06 -1.43 -18.00
C ALA A 917 6.01 -2.00 -19.07
N GLU A 918 7.27 -1.54 -19.14
CA GLU A 918 8.21 -2.16 -20.08
C GLU A 918 8.59 -3.58 -19.59
N LEU A 919 8.90 -4.45 -20.56
CA LEU A 919 9.03 -5.90 -20.36
C LEU A 919 7.72 -6.63 -19.97
N GLU A 920 6.56 -5.98 -20.04
CA GLU A 920 5.27 -6.68 -19.94
C GLU A 920 5.15 -7.72 -21.07
N PRO A 921 5.11 -9.03 -20.77
CA PRO A 921 5.07 -10.07 -21.79
C PRO A 921 3.67 -10.30 -22.35
N SER A 922 2.60 -9.88 -21.66
CA SER A 922 1.22 -10.11 -22.08
C SER A 922 0.82 -9.10 -23.14
N ILE A 923 0.15 -9.57 -24.18
CA ILE A 923 -0.22 -8.73 -25.35
C ILE A 923 -1.73 -8.70 -25.62
N GLY A 924 -2.50 -9.46 -24.84
CA GLY A 924 -3.94 -9.59 -24.99
C GLY A 924 -4.48 -10.66 -24.05
N ARG A 925 -5.74 -11.02 -24.22
CA ARG A 925 -6.42 -12.03 -23.43
C ARG A 925 -7.29 -12.96 -24.26
N LEU A 926 -7.39 -14.20 -23.82
CA LEU A 926 -8.46 -15.11 -24.16
C LEU A 926 -9.68 -14.79 -23.27
N VAL A 927 -10.85 -14.69 -23.89
CA VAL A 927 -12.14 -14.59 -23.22
C VAL A 927 -12.94 -15.84 -23.52
N VAL A 928 -13.46 -16.48 -22.47
CA VAL A 928 -14.38 -17.60 -22.58
C VAL A 928 -15.71 -17.25 -21.93
N GLU A 929 -16.80 -17.44 -22.67
CA GLU A 929 -18.16 -17.15 -22.19
C GLU A 929 -19.20 -18.10 -22.80
N ASP A 930 -20.41 -18.09 -22.25
CA ASP A 930 -21.60 -18.65 -22.89
C ASP A 930 -22.46 -17.48 -23.39
N SER A 931 -22.63 -17.36 -24.70
CA SER A 931 -23.33 -16.24 -25.34
C SER A 931 -24.82 -16.18 -25.02
N SER A 932 -25.40 -17.23 -24.43
CA SER A 932 -26.77 -17.21 -23.91
C SER A 932 -26.91 -16.44 -22.59
N ASN A 933 -25.80 -16.05 -21.95
CA ASN A 933 -25.75 -15.32 -20.68
C ASN A 933 -26.63 -15.95 -19.57
N PRO A 934 -26.39 -17.23 -19.22
CA PRO A 934 -27.19 -17.92 -18.22
C PRO A 934 -27.02 -17.28 -16.84
N THR A 935 -28.04 -17.38 -15.98
CA THR A 935 -27.98 -16.89 -14.59
C THR A 935 -26.93 -17.62 -13.77
N THR A 936 -26.64 -18.88 -14.09
CA THR A 936 -25.59 -19.69 -13.45
C THR A 936 -24.70 -20.33 -14.50
N ILE A 937 -23.39 -20.30 -14.28
CA ILE A 937 -22.39 -20.89 -15.18
C ILE A 937 -21.31 -21.63 -14.38
N ARG A 938 -20.66 -22.57 -15.06
CA ARG A 938 -19.46 -23.28 -14.58
C ARG A 938 -18.41 -23.19 -15.67
N PHE A 939 -17.20 -22.87 -15.27
CA PHE A 939 -16.03 -22.95 -16.13
C PHE A 939 -15.14 -24.09 -15.64
N LEU A 940 -14.74 -24.97 -16.56
CA LEU A 940 -13.77 -26.02 -16.29
C LEU A 940 -12.71 -25.97 -17.38
N HIS A 941 -11.51 -25.56 -17.00
CA HIS A 941 -10.38 -25.41 -17.90
C HIS A 941 -9.22 -26.32 -17.50
N VAL A 942 -8.54 -26.88 -18.50
CA VAL A 942 -7.26 -27.55 -18.33
C VAL A 942 -6.22 -26.80 -19.15
N LEU A 943 -5.30 -26.14 -18.44
CA LEU A 943 -4.14 -25.48 -19.00
C LEU A 943 -2.98 -26.47 -18.95
N GLN A 944 -2.29 -26.65 -20.08
CA GLN A 944 -1.12 -27.52 -20.18
C GLN A 944 0.02 -26.78 -20.87
N ALA A 945 1.15 -26.67 -20.19
CA ALA A 945 2.42 -26.29 -20.76
C ALA A 945 3.09 -27.49 -21.46
N ALA A 946 3.74 -27.26 -22.61
CA ALA A 946 4.45 -28.30 -23.34
C ALA A 946 5.58 -27.74 -24.21
N ASP A 947 6.55 -28.59 -24.53
CA ASP A 947 7.68 -28.22 -25.40
C ASP A 947 7.33 -28.32 -26.89
N THR A 948 6.39 -29.19 -27.24
CA THR A 948 6.04 -29.47 -28.63
C THR A 948 4.53 -29.67 -28.78
N ALA A 949 4.03 -29.46 -29.99
CA ALA A 949 2.64 -29.72 -30.33
C ALA A 949 2.20 -31.17 -30.01
N GLY A 950 3.11 -32.14 -30.17
CA GLY A 950 2.85 -33.57 -30.00
C GLY A 950 2.72 -34.04 -28.55
N ALA A 951 3.18 -33.24 -27.58
CA ALA A 951 3.08 -33.57 -26.15
C ALA A 951 1.72 -33.19 -25.54
N ARG A 952 0.77 -32.72 -26.34
CA ARG A 952 -0.57 -32.31 -25.88
C ARG A 952 -1.34 -33.49 -25.26
N LEU A 953 -1.79 -33.32 -24.02
CA LEU A 953 -2.71 -34.22 -23.35
C LEU A 953 -4.14 -34.00 -23.85
N THR A 954 -4.94 -35.07 -23.82
CA THR A 954 -6.39 -35.00 -24.13
C THR A 954 -7.16 -35.11 -22.82
N PRO A 955 -7.52 -33.98 -22.18
CA PRO A 955 -8.28 -34.01 -20.94
C PRO A 955 -9.69 -34.53 -21.22
N THR A 956 -10.16 -35.43 -20.36
CA THR A 956 -11.49 -36.04 -20.48
C THR A 956 -12.36 -35.61 -19.30
N PRO A 957 -13.57 -35.06 -19.52
CA PRO A 957 -14.47 -34.69 -18.43
C PRO A 957 -14.79 -35.88 -17.53
N LEU A 958 -14.84 -35.64 -16.23
CA LEU A 958 -15.23 -36.61 -15.21
C LEU A 958 -16.21 -35.97 -14.25
N ALA A 959 -17.25 -36.71 -13.85
CA ALA A 959 -18.23 -36.27 -12.88
C ALA A 959 -18.59 -37.39 -11.91
N SER A 960 -19.13 -37.02 -10.75
CA SER A 960 -19.72 -37.96 -9.80
C SER A 960 -20.86 -38.75 -10.44
N THR A 961 -20.90 -40.05 -10.19
CA THR A 961 -21.98 -40.96 -10.59
C THR A 961 -23.08 -41.04 -9.53
N ALA A 962 -22.77 -40.76 -8.26
CA ALA A 962 -23.72 -40.72 -7.14
C ALA A 962 -23.22 -39.83 -5.98
N GLY A 963 -24.12 -39.50 -5.06
CA GLY A 963 -23.83 -38.68 -3.88
C GLY A 963 -23.73 -37.19 -4.19
N ASP A 964 -22.92 -36.48 -3.41
CA ASP A 964 -22.61 -35.07 -3.64
C ASP A 964 -21.98 -34.89 -5.03
N ALA A 965 -22.40 -33.82 -5.70
CA ALA A 965 -22.02 -33.58 -7.08
C ALA A 965 -20.59 -33.05 -7.19
N PHE A 966 -19.77 -33.73 -7.99
CA PHE A 966 -18.42 -33.33 -8.35
C PHE A 966 -18.26 -33.27 -9.87
N SER A 967 -17.43 -32.34 -10.34
CA SER A 967 -17.09 -32.19 -11.75
C SER A 967 -15.60 -31.87 -11.88
N GLY A 968 -14.98 -32.37 -12.94
CA GLY A 968 -13.57 -32.17 -13.18
C GLY A 968 -13.09 -32.94 -14.40
N ALA A 969 -11.83 -33.39 -14.38
CA ALA A 969 -11.23 -34.04 -15.52
C ALA A 969 -10.18 -35.09 -15.14
N VAL A 970 -10.05 -36.08 -16.02
CA VAL A 970 -8.85 -36.91 -16.13
C VAL A 970 -7.86 -36.19 -17.03
N VAL A 971 -6.62 -35.98 -16.58
CA VAL A 971 -5.55 -35.31 -17.31
C VAL A 971 -4.28 -36.15 -17.22
N GLY A 972 -3.91 -36.82 -18.33
CA GLY A 972 -2.84 -37.82 -18.28
C GLY A 972 -3.21 -38.96 -17.34
N THR A 973 -2.40 -39.17 -16.29
CA THR A 973 -2.66 -40.15 -15.23
C THR A 973 -3.33 -39.55 -14.00
N ASP A 974 -3.60 -38.25 -13.96
CA ASP A 974 -4.15 -37.58 -12.79
C ASP A 974 -5.66 -37.32 -12.93
N VAL A 975 -6.36 -37.30 -11.81
CA VAL A 975 -7.79 -36.95 -11.71
C VAL A 975 -7.94 -35.73 -10.82
N ALA A 976 -8.49 -34.64 -11.34
CA ALA A 976 -8.85 -33.46 -10.55
C ALA A 976 -10.37 -33.28 -10.53
N LEU A 977 -10.97 -33.31 -9.34
CA LEU A 977 -12.42 -33.18 -9.12
C LEU A 977 -12.75 -32.05 -8.14
N PHE A 978 -13.79 -31.30 -8.49
CA PHE A 978 -14.24 -30.13 -7.73
C PHE A 978 -15.71 -30.22 -7.37
N ALA A 979 -16.04 -29.87 -6.12
CA ALA A 979 -17.41 -29.84 -5.64
C ALA A 979 -18.26 -28.89 -6.52
N VAL A 980 -19.38 -29.35 -7.07
CA VAL A 980 -20.23 -28.51 -7.93
C VAL A 980 -20.88 -27.38 -7.11
N ASN A 981 -21.21 -27.67 -5.86
CA ASN A 981 -21.77 -26.72 -4.89
C ASN A 981 -20.69 -26.32 -3.88
N TYR A 982 -20.26 -25.06 -3.97
CA TYR A 982 -19.20 -24.54 -3.09
C TYR A 982 -19.72 -24.36 -1.66
N GLY A 983 -18.89 -24.68 -0.67
CA GLY A 983 -19.20 -24.49 0.75
C GLY A 983 -20.29 -25.41 1.33
N THR A 984 -20.83 -26.35 0.55
CA THR A 984 -21.80 -27.33 1.05
C THR A 984 -21.06 -28.43 1.84
N PRO A 985 -21.50 -28.79 3.06
CA PRO A 985 -20.90 -29.88 3.82
C PRO A 985 -20.92 -31.19 3.03
N PHE A 986 -19.76 -31.85 2.94
CA PHE A 986 -19.61 -33.10 2.20
C PHE A 986 -20.16 -34.30 3.01
N ALA A 987 -21.11 -35.02 2.41
CA ALA A 987 -21.74 -36.23 2.93
C ALA A 987 -21.24 -37.52 2.24
N GLY A 988 -20.66 -37.41 1.05
CA GLY A 988 -20.06 -38.53 0.32
C GLY A 988 -20.28 -38.45 -1.17
N THR A 989 -19.38 -39.03 -1.97
CA THR A 989 -19.50 -39.05 -3.44
C THR A 989 -18.99 -40.38 -4.01
N SER A 990 -19.41 -40.70 -5.23
CA SER A 990 -18.88 -41.81 -6.00
C SER A 990 -18.64 -41.41 -7.45
N TYR A 991 -17.62 -41.97 -8.09
CA TYR A 991 -17.29 -41.73 -9.49
C TYR A 991 -16.50 -42.91 -10.07
N THR A 992 -16.44 -42.98 -11.39
CA THR A 992 -15.71 -44.04 -12.11
C THR A 992 -14.57 -43.41 -12.90
N ALA A 993 -13.33 -43.85 -12.68
CA ALA A 993 -12.14 -43.35 -13.38
C ALA A 993 -11.41 -44.49 -14.12
N PRO A 994 -10.65 -44.21 -15.19
CA PRO A 994 -9.84 -45.23 -15.85
C PRO A 994 -8.83 -45.87 -14.89
N LEU A 995 -8.61 -47.19 -14.97
CA LEU A 995 -7.68 -47.90 -14.07
C LEU A 995 -6.21 -47.46 -14.26
N ALA A 996 -5.91 -46.77 -15.36
CA ALA A 996 -4.61 -46.17 -15.64
C ALA A 996 -4.34 -44.86 -14.87
N THR A 997 -5.35 -44.31 -14.18
CA THR A 997 -5.13 -43.15 -13.31
C THR A 997 -4.34 -43.54 -12.07
N GLN A 998 -3.54 -42.60 -11.57
CA GLN A 998 -2.64 -42.81 -10.43
C GLN A 998 -3.07 -41.92 -9.27
N LYS A 999 -2.97 -40.59 -9.42
CA LYS A 999 -3.31 -39.66 -8.33
C LYS A 999 -4.66 -39.02 -8.54
N HIS A 1000 -5.42 -38.94 -7.45
CA HIS A 1000 -6.74 -38.34 -7.40
C HIS A 1000 -6.71 -37.16 -6.44
N TYR A 1001 -7.22 -36.01 -6.91
CA TYR A 1001 -7.29 -34.74 -6.20
C TYR A 1001 -8.76 -34.34 -6.09
N LEU A 1002 -9.33 -34.42 -4.88
CA LEU A 1002 -10.73 -34.11 -4.62
C LEU A 1002 -10.83 -32.90 -3.68
N SER A 1003 -11.39 -31.80 -4.17
CA SER A 1003 -11.45 -30.51 -3.44
C SER A 1003 -12.79 -30.26 -2.74
N GLY A 1004 -12.89 -29.17 -1.96
CA GLY A 1004 -14.14 -28.77 -1.33
C GLY A 1004 -14.54 -29.64 -0.13
N LEU A 1005 -13.57 -30.33 0.47
CA LEU A 1005 -13.75 -31.12 1.68
C LEU A 1005 -13.44 -30.29 2.93
N ALA A 1006 -13.84 -30.77 4.10
CA ALA A 1006 -13.50 -30.12 5.36
C ALA A 1006 -11.98 -30.21 5.63
N PRO A 1007 -11.27 -29.09 5.89
CA PRO A 1007 -9.84 -29.10 6.16
C PRO A 1007 -9.45 -30.01 7.33
N GLY A 1008 -8.42 -30.83 7.17
CA GLY A 1008 -7.92 -31.76 8.19
C GLY A 1008 -8.86 -32.93 8.54
N ALA A 1009 -10.02 -33.06 7.89
CA ALA A 1009 -10.95 -34.14 8.13
C ALA A 1009 -10.49 -35.45 7.46
N ARG A 1010 -10.94 -36.57 8.04
CA ARG A 1010 -10.59 -37.93 7.60
C ARG A 1010 -11.72 -38.57 6.78
N TYR A 1011 -11.33 -39.38 5.80
CA TYR A 1011 -12.22 -39.97 4.81
C TYR A 1011 -11.90 -41.45 4.59
N SER A 1012 -12.95 -42.24 4.39
CA SER A 1012 -12.84 -43.56 3.79
C SER A 1012 -12.84 -43.39 2.27
N VAL A 1013 -11.87 -44.00 1.61
CA VAL A 1013 -11.78 -44.07 0.15
C VAL A 1013 -11.75 -45.56 -0.19
N LEU A 1014 -12.77 -46.04 -0.88
CA LEU A 1014 -12.87 -47.41 -1.34
C LEU A 1014 -12.82 -47.40 -2.87
N ALA A 1015 -11.90 -48.15 -3.45
CA ALA A 1015 -11.84 -48.35 -4.89
C ALA A 1015 -12.05 -49.83 -5.23
N ALA A 1016 -12.79 -50.10 -6.29
CA ALA A 1016 -12.98 -51.45 -6.84
C ALA A 1016 -12.74 -51.44 -8.35
N ALA A 1017 -11.91 -52.34 -8.85
CA ALA A 1017 -11.69 -52.48 -10.29
C ALA A 1017 -12.96 -52.99 -10.98
N ASN A 1018 -13.33 -52.34 -12.08
CA ASN A 1018 -14.47 -52.66 -12.94
C ASN A 1018 -14.01 -52.62 -14.40
N GLY A 1019 -13.46 -53.74 -14.88
CA GLY A 1019 -12.85 -53.84 -16.21
C GLY A 1019 -11.64 -52.91 -16.35
N ALA A 1020 -11.69 -52.01 -17.34
CA ALA A 1020 -10.63 -51.01 -17.60
C ALA A 1020 -10.77 -49.73 -16.75
N SER A 1021 -11.72 -49.69 -15.82
CA SER A 1021 -11.97 -48.57 -14.92
C SER A 1021 -11.93 -49.04 -13.46
N ALA A 1022 -11.96 -48.10 -12.53
CA ALA A 1022 -12.20 -48.32 -11.12
C ALA A 1022 -13.41 -47.48 -10.67
N ASP A 1023 -14.29 -48.08 -9.87
CA ASP A 1023 -15.36 -47.39 -9.16
C ASP A 1023 -14.83 -46.94 -7.81
N ILE A 1024 -14.92 -45.65 -7.52
CA ILE A 1024 -14.39 -45.02 -6.32
C ILE A 1024 -15.55 -44.46 -5.49
N VAL A 1025 -15.55 -44.75 -4.19
CA VAL A 1025 -16.51 -44.25 -3.20
C VAL A 1025 -15.75 -43.53 -2.09
N ILE A 1026 -16.15 -42.30 -1.78
CA ILE A 1026 -15.52 -41.47 -0.75
C ILE A 1026 -16.57 -40.99 0.23
N GLN A 1027 -16.32 -41.20 1.53
CA GLN A 1027 -17.24 -40.85 2.61
C GLN A 1027 -16.49 -40.27 3.82
N PRO A 1028 -17.07 -39.30 4.55
CA PRO A 1028 -16.55 -38.86 5.84
C PRO A 1028 -16.37 -40.05 6.80
N SER A 1029 -15.22 -40.14 7.46
CA SER A 1029 -14.97 -41.21 8.43
C SER A 1029 -13.94 -40.80 9.47
N ALA A 1030 -14.32 -40.82 10.75
CA ALA A 1030 -13.44 -40.48 11.86
C ALA A 1030 -12.20 -41.40 11.95
N THR A 1031 -12.29 -42.63 11.43
CA THR A 1031 -11.20 -43.62 11.38
C THR A 1031 -10.66 -43.84 9.97
N GLY A 1032 -11.07 -43.02 8.99
CA GLY A 1032 -10.65 -43.14 7.60
C GLY A 1032 -9.14 -43.03 7.42
N ALA A 1033 -8.58 -43.72 6.42
CA ALA A 1033 -7.13 -43.76 6.18
C ALA A 1033 -6.59 -42.48 5.51
N PHE A 1034 -7.44 -41.72 4.83
CA PHE A 1034 -7.04 -40.55 4.05
C PHE A 1034 -7.49 -39.26 4.74
N THR A 1035 -6.67 -38.21 4.66
CA THR A 1035 -6.93 -36.92 5.33
C THR A 1035 -6.88 -35.81 4.29
N ALA A 1036 -7.87 -34.92 4.28
CA ALA A 1036 -7.81 -33.72 3.47
C ALA A 1036 -6.82 -32.73 4.09
N ASP A 1037 -6.09 -32.00 3.25
CA ASP A 1037 -5.11 -31.02 3.69
C ASP A 1037 -5.72 -29.78 4.36
N THR A 1038 -4.88 -28.79 4.67
CA THR A 1038 -5.29 -27.53 5.32
C THR A 1038 -6.22 -26.65 4.48
N ALA A 1039 -6.37 -26.94 3.18
CA ALA A 1039 -7.28 -26.24 2.28
C ALA A 1039 -8.48 -27.09 1.86
N GLY A 1040 -8.64 -28.29 2.42
CA GLY A 1040 -9.75 -29.18 2.09
C GLY A 1040 -9.57 -29.92 0.76
N LEU A 1041 -8.33 -30.14 0.32
CA LEU A 1041 -8.01 -31.02 -0.80
C LEU A 1041 -7.60 -32.41 -0.27
N LEU A 1042 -8.30 -33.44 -0.72
CA LEU A 1042 -7.93 -34.84 -0.51
C LEU A 1042 -7.08 -35.32 -1.68
N VAL A 1043 -5.90 -35.85 -1.38
CA VAL A 1043 -5.00 -36.43 -2.37
C VAL A 1043 -4.72 -37.89 -2.02
N PHE A 1044 -4.92 -38.80 -2.97
CA PHE A 1044 -4.64 -40.21 -2.78
C PHE A 1044 -4.20 -40.90 -4.08
N ASP A 1045 -3.46 -42.00 -3.93
CA ASP A 1045 -3.10 -42.90 -5.02
C ASP A 1045 -4.16 -43.99 -5.20
N LEU A 1046 -4.61 -44.23 -6.44
CA LEU A 1046 -5.63 -45.25 -6.75
C LEU A 1046 -5.19 -46.64 -6.31
N THR A 1047 -3.91 -46.99 -6.49
CA THR A 1047 -3.35 -48.27 -6.03
C THR A 1047 -3.49 -48.46 -4.53
N ALA A 1048 -3.31 -47.38 -3.75
CA ALA A 1048 -3.46 -47.43 -2.30
C ALA A 1048 -4.93 -47.52 -1.87
N ALA A 1049 -5.87 -47.02 -2.68
CA ALA A 1049 -7.31 -47.14 -2.43
C ALA A 1049 -7.90 -48.50 -2.84
N LEU A 1050 -7.21 -49.24 -3.73
CA LEU A 1050 -7.56 -50.60 -4.15
C LEU A 1050 -7.10 -51.68 -3.16
N GLN A 1051 -6.11 -51.36 -2.32
CA GLN A 1051 -5.57 -52.22 -1.26
C GLN A 1051 -6.33 -51.98 0.05
#